data_AF-A0A9W2ZTM7-F1
#
_entry.id   AF-A0A9W2ZTM7-F1
#
_cell.length_a   1.000
_cell.length_b   1.000
_cell.length_c   1.000
_cell.angle_alpha   90.00
_cell.angle_beta   90.00
_cell.angle_gamma   90.00
#
_symmetry.space_group_name_H-M   'P 1'
#
loop_
_entity.id
_entity.type
_entity.pdbx_description
1 polymer ?
#
loop_
_entity_poly.entity_id
_entity_poly.type
_entity_poly.pdbx_seq_one_letter_code
_entity_poly.pdbx_strand_id
1 'polypeptide(L)'
;MERQASGSDRLDAVIDLIGAHTTDIVPIDLHVDKLSYTVTDVPGSWWQKITNIQMPWEWMEKGKTTEVLKDVSFTAKSGQLMAVMGGSGSGKTSLLDVLACRTSSGVVTGDVYLNSVVRTKAILDSCAGYVRQDDRLIAFLTVRETLMFVAQLKLPRTFNRAMIRNRVDLVIAELGLTQAADTKVGNDSIRGLSGGERRRVSIGIQLLILPSVLFLDEPTSGLDSFTANSIIKTLSRLASKHRTIIMSIHQPRFDIFTTVDTMMLLSKGSIVFNGPAKEMVNYFTSLGYPCPEHMNPCDYYIDLTTVDNTSPEREDRSLAVVQRLHEAFKSKQEEHTVVDLNKQEAIDTDVLKGPARWSKVLFDTLQGKRVTEDDTLQNLIDAMERQRASPGLVIQFFILFRRFIRVTLDDYLALLTHVIQALLMSLLLGLAYISLKLDQVSIRDWFGVMFMMSVMYPYMVILGLIGTCHEERRFIYFELQDKLYHPAALYFAKVLSDVPFHLVYVLIYIIPLYFMAGLSMDAYTVCMFALFVGVSVFTSRCLAMMSAAILPTYQIASFFSQTLFSLFIMSAGFLINLRNIISETRWISDLSYLRWGFQALCLIEIKNLKFQCDEKSPSCVKDGNDALLTYALEGGELWQCALGLGGTMIFFLIVMFLGLRFVPQKPHNE
;
A
#
# COMPACT_ATOMS: atom_id res chain seq x y z
N MET A 1 -21.73 11.08 46.94
CA MET A 1 -22.39 10.00 46.18
C MET A 1 -23.43 10.61 45.27
N GLU A 2 -23.01 11.17 44.13
CA GLU A 2 -23.81 11.49 42.94
C GLU A 2 -22.99 12.46 42.07
N ARG A 3 -22.30 11.93 41.06
CA ARG A 3 -21.77 12.60 39.85
C ARG A 3 -20.76 11.69 39.17
N GLN A 4 -21.24 10.61 38.54
CA GLN A 4 -20.43 9.84 37.59
C GLN A 4 -21.23 9.09 36.51
N ALA A 5 -22.51 9.42 36.32
CA ALA A 5 -23.31 8.94 35.18
C ALA A 5 -23.55 10.12 34.22
N SER A 6 -22.88 10.16 33.07
CA SER A 6 -23.31 10.94 31.89
C SER A 6 -22.44 10.76 30.62
N GLY A 7 -21.47 9.82 30.63
CA GLY A 7 -20.62 9.54 29.45
C GLY A 7 -21.17 8.44 28.54
N SER A 8 -21.54 7.27 29.08
CA SER A 8 -22.00 6.12 28.28
C SER A 8 -23.44 6.28 27.79
N ASP A 9 -24.35 6.79 28.62
CA ASP A 9 -25.77 6.91 28.27
C ASP A 9 -26.03 7.88 27.10
N ARG A 10 -25.14 8.87 26.87
CA ARG A 10 -25.21 9.74 25.69
C ARG A 10 -24.65 9.08 24.44
N LEU A 11 -23.71 8.15 24.57
CA LEU A 11 -23.18 7.36 23.46
C LEU A 11 -24.22 6.34 22.99
N ASP A 12 -24.86 5.66 23.93
CA ASP A 12 -25.92 4.68 23.64
C ASP A 12 -27.15 5.36 23.04
N ALA A 13 -27.55 6.55 23.52
CA ALA A 13 -28.64 7.33 22.92
C ALA A 13 -28.33 7.86 21.51
N VAL A 14 -27.07 8.16 21.20
CA VAL A 14 -26.64 8.58 19.84
C VAL A 14 -26.56 7.37 18.89
N ILE A 15 -26.15 6.21 19.39
CA ILE A 15 -26.16 4.95 18.64
C ILE A 15 -27.60 4.53 18.34
N ASP A 16 -28.52 4.68 19.29
CA ASP A 16 -29.95 4.36 19.13
C ASP A 16 -30.69 5.34 18.21
N LEU A 17 -30.38 6.65 18.26
CA LEU A 17 -30.98 7.63 17.35
C LEU A 17 -30.51 7.48 15.89
N ILE A 18 -29.33 6.91 15.68
CA ILE A 18 -28.76 6.68 14.34
C ILE A 18 -29.14 5.29 13.79
N GLY A 19 -29.50 4.34 14.65
CA GLY A 19 -29.92 2.98 14.27
C GLY A 19 -31.18 2.89 13.41
N ALA A 20 -31.97 3.98 13.27
CA ALA A 20 -33.20 3.97 12.48
C ALA A 20 -32.99 4.01 10.96
N HIS A 21 -31.79 4.32 10.49
CA HIS A 21 -31.46 4.29 9.05
C HIS A 21 -30.10 3.60 8.83
N THR A 22 -30.12 2.35 8.35
CA THR A 22 -28.99 1.60 7.72
C THR A 22 -28.03 0.76 8.59
N THR A 23 -28.52 -0.13 9.47
CA THR A 23 -27.65 -1.09 10.20
C THR A 23 -28.06 -2.56 10.15
N ASP A 24 -28.72 -3.02 9.08
CA ASP A 24 -28.95 -4.46 8.91
C ASP A 24 -27.70 -5.09 8.28
N ILE A 25 -26.77 -5.54 9.15
CA ILE A 25 -25.67 -6.41 8.73
C ILE A 25 -26.29 -7.76 8.36
N VAL A 26 -26.10 -8.19 7.12
CA VAL A 26 -26.58 -9.51 6.66
C VAL A 26 -25.73 -10.59 7.35
N PRO A 27 -26.33 -11.52 8.12
CA PRO A 27 -25.59 -12.63 8.69
C PRO A 27 -25.11 -13.58 7.58
N ILE A 28 -23.82 -13.91 7.58
CA ILE A 28 -23.19 -14.79 6.58
C ILE A 28 -22.41 -15.88 7.29
N ASP A 29 -22.84 -17.13 7.15
CA ASP A 29 -22.10 -18.31 7.57
C ASP A 29 -21.10 -18.68 6.47
N LEU A 30 -19.86 -19.00 6.84
CA LEU A 30 -18.82 -19.46 5.92
C LEU A 30 -18.68 -20.97 6.06
N HIS A 31 -18.97 -21.71 5.00
CA HIS A 31 -18.77 -23.15 4.93
C HIS A 31 -17.63 -23.48 3.95
N VAL A 32 -16.70 -24.32 4.36
CA VAL A 32 -15.53 -24.71 3.57
C VAL A 32 -15.54 -26.22 3.45
N ASP A 33 -15.45 -26.72 2.23
CA ASP A 33 -15.40 -28.16 1.94
C ASP A 33 -14.18 -28.54 1.10
N LYS A 34 -13.39 -29.47 1.65
CA LYS A 34 -12.20 -30.11 1.05
C LYS A 34 -11.21 -29.14 0.43
N LEU A 35 -10.95 -28.05 1.13
CA LEU A 35 -10.05 -27.00 0.64
C LEU A 35 -8.59 -27.47 0.70
N SER A 36 -7.93 -27.52 -0.46
CA SER A 36 -6.49 -27.76 -0.57
C SER A 36 -5.82 -26.64 -1.35
N TYR A 37 -4.58 -26.32 -0.99
CA TYR A 37 -3.81 -25.25 -1.62
C TYR A 37 -2.38 -25.72 -1.87
N THR A 38 -2.01 -25.75 -3.14
CA THR A 38 -0.68 -26.14 -3.59
C THR A 38 0.04 -24.94 -4.18
N VAL A 39 1.23 -24.65 -3.67
CA VAL A 39 2.10 -23.60 -4.18
C VAL A 39 3.26 -24.26 -4.90
N THR A 40 3.32 -24.01 -6.21
CA THR A 40 4.56 -24.24 -6.94
C THR A 40 5.44 -23.03 -6.69
N ASP A 41 6.62 -23.20 -6.08
CA ASP A 41 7.64 -22.16 -6.14
C ASP A 41 7.90 -21.89 -7.62
N VAL A 42 7.38 -20.78 -8.12
CA VAL A 42 7.75 -20.33 -9.46
C VAL A 42 9.12 -19.68 -9.24
N PRO A 43 10.19 -20.13 -9.93
CA PRO A 43 11.42 -19.36 -9.94
C PRO A 43 11.03 -17.92 -10.24
N GLY A 44 11.39 -16.98 -9.36
CA GLY A 44 10.95 -15.58 -9.47
C GLY A 44 11.10 -15.08 -10.91
N SER A 45 10.22 -14.17 -11.33
CA SER A 45 10.34 -13.55 -12.65
C SER A 45 11.79 -13.15 -12.91
N TRP A 46 12.26 -13.22 -14.16
CA TRP A 46 13.61 -12.75 -14.53
C TRP A 46 13.92 -11.37 -13.92
N TRP A 47 12.87 -10.53 -13.77
CA TRP A 47 12.91 -9.28 -13.03
C TRP A 47 13.31 -9.47 -11.57
N GLN A 48 12.58 -10.29 -10.80
CA GLN A 48 12.82 -10.60 -9.38
C GLN A 48 14.18 -11.26 -9.11
N LYS A 49 14.72 -12.01 -10.08
CA LYS A 49 16.06 -12.60 -9.94
C LYS A 49 17.16 -11.55 -10.09
N ILE A 50 17.01 -10.62 -11.05
CA ILE A 50 17.88 -9.45 -11.16
C ILE A 50 17.77 -8.57 -9.91
N THR A 51 16.58 -8.44 -9.31
CA THR A 51 16.38 -7.63 -8.10
C THR A 51 17.16 -8.13 -6.88
N ASN A 52 17.34 -9.45 -6.78
CA ASN A 52 18.10 -10.10 -5.72
C ASN A 52 19.61 -10.17 -6.03
N ILE A 53 20.07 -9.59 -7.15
CA ILE A 53 21.45 -9.73 -7.65
C ILE A 53 21.83 -11.22 -7.77
N GLN A 54 20.84 -12.08 -8.02
CA GLN A 54 21.09 -13.49 -8.25
C GLN A 54 21.68 -13.65 -9.64
N MET A 55 22.82 -14.32 -9.70
CA MET A 55 23.54 -14.46 -10.94
C MET A 55 22.79 -15.37 -11.91
N PRO A 56 22.89 -15.17 -13.24
CA PRO A 56 22.11 -15.93 -14.22
C PRO A 56 22.19 -17.46 -14.11
N TRP A 57 23.28 -17.99 -13.55
CA TRP A 57 23.47 -19.42 -13.33
C TRP A 57 22.64 -19.99 -12.14
N GLU A 58 22.18 -19.15 -11.21
CA GLU A 58 21.31 -19.53 -10.09
C GLU A 58 19.83 -19.63 -10.53
N TRP A 59 19.52 -19.27 -11.77
CA TRP A 59 18.14 -19.17 -12.24
C TRP A 59 17.51 -20.52 -12.62
N MET A 60 18.30 -21.60 -12.60
CA MET A 60 17.94 -22.93 -13.14
C MET A 60 17.36 -23.90 -12.09
N GLU A 61 17.21 -23.51 -10.82
CA GLU A 61 16.55 -24.37 -9.85
C GLU A 61 15.05 -24.50 -10.16
N LYS A 62 14.61 -25.75 -10.40
CA LYS A 62 13.19 -26.08 -10.50
C LYS A 62 12.56 -25.87 -9.12
N GLY A 63 11.62 -24.95 -9.03
CA GLY A 63 10.97 -24.68 -7.75
C GLY A 63 10.19 -25.89 -7.25
N LYS A 64 10.23 -26.08 -5.94
CA LYS A 64 9.58 -27.20 -5.26
C LYS A 64 8.07 -26.93 -5.21
N THR A 65 7.27 -27.90 -5.62
CA THR A 65 5.84 -27.85 -5.39
C THR A 65 5.57 -28.27 -3.95
N THR A 66 5.02 -27.35 -3.16
CA THR A 66 4.68 -27.57 -1.76
C THR A 66 3.17 -27.51 -1.59
N GLU A 67 2.61 -28.55 -0.98
CA GLU A 67 1.21 -28.55 -0.58
C GLU A 67 1.12 -27.88 0.79
N VAL A 68 0.45 -26.73 0.84
CA VAL A 68 0.38 -25.85 2.01
C VAL A 68 -0.86 -26.13 2.84
N LEU A 69 -1.99 -26.46 2.20
CA LEU A 69 -3.25 -26.86 2.86
C LEU A 69 -3.75 -28.18 2.27
N LYS A 70 -4.27 -29.04 3.13
CA LYS A 70 -4.68 -30.42 2.80
C LYS A 70 -6.09 -30.70 3.32
N ASP A 71 -7.06 -30.81 2.42
CA ASP A 71 -8.41 -31.31 2.69
C ASP A 71 -9.07 -30.67 3.93
N VAL A 72 -9.06 -29.34 3.97
CA VAL A 72 -9.55 -28.54 5.11
C VAL A 72 -11.06 -28.30 4.95
N SER A 73 -11.87 -28.88 5.86
CA SER A 73 -13.32 -28.65 5.91
C SER A 73 -13.78 -28.10 7.26
N PHE A 74 -14.53 -27.00 7.28
CA PHE A 74 -15.09 -26.40 8.50
C PHE A 74 -16.24 -25.42 8.22
N THR A 75 -16.95 -25.03 9.28
CA THR A 75 -18.00 -24.00 9.23
C THR A 75 -17.76 -22.93 10.29
N ALA A 76 -17.84 -21.66 9.90
CA ALA A 76 -17.83 -20.50 10.79
C ALA A 76 -19.18 -19.77 10.71
N LYS A 77 -19.88 -19.63 11.84
CA LYS A 77 -21.24 -19.05 11.86
C LYS A 77 -21.22 -17.57 12.21
N SER A 78 -22.22 -16.84 11.72
CA SER A 78 -22.50 -15.46 12.12
C SER A 78 -22.75 -15.36 13.62
N GLY A 79 -22.20 -14.31 14.23
CA GLY A 79 -22.26 -14.13 15.68
C GLY A 79 -21.08 -14.73 16.43
N GLN A 80 -20.24 -15.55 15.77
CA GLN A 80 -19.13 -16.27 16.40
C GLN A 80 -17.77 -15.64 16.09
N LEU A 81 -16.90 -15.66 17.11
CA LEU A 81 -15.47 -15.41 16.96
C LEU A 81 -14.72 -16.74 16.84
N MET A 82 -14.19 -17.01 15.64
CA MET A 82 -13.36 -18.18 15.36
C MET A 82 -11.88 -17.83 15.40
N ALA A 83 -11.08 -18.60 16.14
CA ALA A 83 -9.63 -18.47 16.16
C ALA A 83 -8.96 -19.69 15.51
N VAL A 84 -8.01 -19.42 14.61
CA VAL A 84 -7.15 -20.40 13.93
C VAL A 84 -5.78 -20.37 14.58
N MET A 85 -5.39 -21.49 15.18
CA MET A 85 -4.16 -21.68 15.94
C MET A 85 -3.26 -22.70 15.25
N GLY A 86 -1.96 -22.63 15.53
CA GLY A 86 -0.99 -23.63 15.07
C GLY A 86 0.43 -23.10 15.08
N GLY A 87 1.41 -23.99 14.99
CA GLY A 87 2.83 -23.63 14.94
C GLY A 87 3.21 -22.75 13.73
N SER A 88 4.43 -22.24 13.72
CA SER A 88 4.96 -21.48 12.59
C SER A 88 5.01 -22.35 11.33
N GLY A 89 4.56 -21.82 10.19
CA GLY A 89 4.49 -22.58 8.93
C GLY A 89 3.36 -23.63 8.86
N SER A 90 2.39 -23.61 9.79
CA SER A 90 1.26 -24.56 9.74
C SER A 90 0.24 -24.27 8.64
N GLY A 91 0.28 -23.09 8.01
CA GLY A 91 -0.64 -22.67 6.95
C GLY A 91 -1.73 -21.67 7.36
N LYS A 92 -1.68 -21.07 8.57
CA LYS A 92 -2.71 -20.13 9.08
C LYS A 92 -2.95 -18.93 8.16
N THR A 93 -1.91 -18.16 7.87
CA THR A 93 -1.97 -16.99 6.99
C THR A 93 -2.41 -17.41 5.58
N SER A 94 -1.86 -18.52 5.07
CA SER A 94 -2.26 -19.09 3.79
C SER A 94 -3.74 -19.47 3.74
N LEU A 95 -4.29 -20.04 4.82
CA LEU A 95 -5.71 -20.35 4.93
C LEU A 95 -6.55 -19.07 4.86
N LEU A 96 -6.20 -18.04 5.64
CA LEU A 96 -6.91 -16.76 5.60
C LEU A 96 -6.82 -16.09 4.22
N ASP A 97 -5.65 -16.09 3.58
CA ASP A 97 -5.46 -15.54 2.24
C ASP A 97 -6.25 -16.32 1.17
N VAL A 98 -6.29 -17.65 1.25
CA VAL A 98 -7.10 -18.49 0.37
C VAL A 98 -8.57 -18.18 0.56
N LEU A 99 -9.07 -18.14 1.81
CA LEU A 99 -10.46 -17.79 2.15
C LEU A 99 -10.83 -16.39 1.64
N ALA A 100 -9.91 -15.43 1.72
CA ALA A 100 -10.07 -14.05 1.28
C ALA A 100 -9.93 -13.82 -0.24
N CYS A 101 -9.73 -14.87 -1.06
CA CYS A 101 -9.44 -14.75 -2.51
C CYS A 101 -8.18 -13.91 -2.84
N ARG A 102 -7.18 -13.91 -1.94
CA ARG A 102 -5.98 -13.05 -2.03
C ARG A 102 -4.74 -13.76 -2.58
N THR A 103 -4.77 -15.07 -2.75
CA THR A 103 -3.67 -15.85 -3.33
C THR A 103 -3.43 -15.48 -4.79
N SER A 104 -2.21 -15.02 -5.12
CA SER A 104 -1.81 -14.64 -6.48
C SER A 104 -1.19 -15.78 -7.29
N SER A 105 -0.81 -16.87 -6.63
CA SER A 105 -0.06 -18.01 -7.19
C SER A 105 -0.53 -19.31 -6.56
N GLY A 106 -0.35 -20.43 -7.25
CA GLY A 106 -0.76 -21.76 -6.77
C GLY A 106 -2.14 -22.19 -7.23
N VAL A 107 -2.46 -23.46 -7.01
CA VAL A 107 -3.75 -24.08 -7.35
C VAL A 107 -4.54 -24.30 -6.07
N VAL A 108 -5.75 -23.74 -6.02
CA VAL A 108 -6.72 -23.96 -4.96
C VAL A 108 -7.75 -24.97 -5.47
N THR A 109 -7.99 -26.02 -4.71
CA THR A 109 -9.06 -27.01 -4.95
C THR A 109 -10.00 -27.04 -3.76
N GLY A 110 -11.24 -27.49 -3.97
CA GLY A 110 -12.29 -27.47 -2.95
C GLY A 110 -13.22 -26.25 -3.09
N ASP A 111 -14.33 -26.30 -2.37
CA ASP A 111 -15.40 -25.33 -2.50
C ASP A 111 -15.57 -24.53 -1.20
N VAL A 112 -15.83 -23.23 -1.35
CA VAL A 112 -16.15 -22.35 -0.23
C VAL A 112 -17.51 -21.75 -0.50
N TYR A 113 -18.41 -21.84 0.46
CA TYR A 113 -19.77 -21.34 0.40
C TYR A 113 -19.95 -20.21 1.42
N LEU A 114 -20.61 -19.14 0.99
CA LEU A 114 -21.12 -18.07 1.83
C LEU A 114 -22.63 -18.31 1.94
N ASN A 115 -23.08 -18.82 3.09
CA ASN A 115 -24.38 -19.49 3.23
C ASN A 115 -24.50 -20.62 2.19
N SER A 116 -25.52 -20.58 1.34
CA SER A 116 -25.74 -21.53 0.24
C SER A 116 -25.04 -21.15 -1.08
N VAL A 117 -24.35 -20.02 -1.14
CA VAL A 117 -23.82 -19.44 -2.39
C VAL A 117 -22.34 -19.74 -2.55
N VAL A 118 -21.94 -20.24 -3.72
CA VAL A 118 -20.52 -20.48 -4.04
C VAL A 118 -19.73 -19.16 -4.01
N ARG A 119 -18.62 -19.18 -3.28
CA ARG A 119 -17.75 -18.02 -3.11
C ARG A 119 -17.12 -17.61 -4.43
N THR A 120 -17.47 -16.40 -4.85
CA THR A 120 -16.78 -15.68 -5.93
C THR A 120 -16.02 -14.48 -5.37
N LYS A 121 -14.92 -14.11 -6.02
CA LYS A 121 -14.10 -12.95 -5.60
C LYS A 121 -14.90 -11.65 -5.53
N ALA A 122 -15.85 -11.43 -6.46
CA ALA A 122 -16.69 -10.23 -6.49
C ALA A 122 -17.58 -10.12 -5.24
N ILE A 123 -18.27 -11.22 -4.91
CA ILE A 123 -19.12 -11.34 -3.71
C ILE A 123 -18.28 -11.06 -2.46
N LEU A 124 -17.10 -11.68 -2.36
CA LEU A 124 -16.24 -11.54 -1.18
C LEU A 124 -15.70 -10.10 -1.02
N ASP A 125 -15.27 -9.46 -2.12
CA ASP A 125 -14.88 -8.05 -2.12
C ASP A 125 -16.05 -7.13 -1.67
N SER A 126 -17.30 -7.59 -1.84
CA SER A 126 -18.52 -6.85 -1.45
C SER A 126 -18.96 -7.06 0.00
N CYS A 127 -18.62 -8.19 0.65
CA CYS A 127 -19.14 -8.52 1.97
C CYS A 127 -18.07 -8.77 3.04
N ALA A 128 -16.80 -8.93 2.65
CA ALA A 128 -15.71 -9.25 3.57
C ALA A 128 -14.73 -8.09 3.78
N GLY A 129 -14.11 -8.05 4.95
CA GLY A 129 -12.95 -7.22 5.28
C GLY A 129 -11.74 -8.09 5.62
N TYR A 130 -10.54 -7.64 5.26
CA TYR A 130 -9.29 -8.34 5.56
C TYR A 130 -8.32 -7.42 6.29
N VAL A 131 -7.91 -7.80 7.50
CA VAL A 131 -6.91 -7.09 8.31
C VAL A 131 -5.63 -7.91 8.28
N ARG A 132 -4.57 -7.34 7.68
CA ARG A 132 -3.25 -7.98 7.55
C ARG A 132 -2.52 -8.02 8.88
N GLN A 133 -1.43 -8.78 8.98
CA GLN A 133 -0.54 -8.78 10.15
C GLN A 133 0.07 -7.39 10.41
N ASP A 134 0.62 -6.74 9.39
CA ASP A 134 1.24 -5.41 9.49
C ASP A 134 0.25 -4.24 9.38
N ASP A 135 0.31 -3.32 10.34
CA ASP A 135 -0.43 -2.05 10.31
C ASP A 135 0.31 -0.99 9.48
N ARG A 136 0.04 -0.91 8.17
CA ARG A 136 0.69 0.06 7.27
C ARG A 136 -0.20 1.27 7.03
N LEU A 137 -0.08 2.25 7.92
CA LEU A 137 -0.83 3.50 7.88
C LEU A 137 0.11 4.68 7.59
N ILE A 138 -0.44 5.77 7.01
CA ILE A 138 0.32 6.98 6.71
C ILE A 138 0.58 7.73 8.03
N ALA A 139 1.84 7.80 8.45
CA ALA A 139 2.24 8.32 9.76
C ALA A 139 1.84 9.78 10.03
N PHE A 140 1.83 10.62 8.99
CA PHE A 140 1.60 12.05 9.11
C PHE A 140 0.13 12.44 9.30
N LEU A 141 -0.80 11.55 8.93
CA LEU A 141 -2.24 11.80 9.03
C LEU A 141 -2.77 11.48 10.43
N THR A 142 -3.88 12.11 10.82
CA THR A 142 -4.61 11.72 12.02
C THR A 142 -5.47 10.47 11.80
N VAL A 143 -5.95 9.86 12.89
CA VAL A 143 -6.89 8.71 12.82
C VAL A 143 -8.12 9.08 11.99
N ARG A 144 -8.74 10.22 12.31
CA ARG A 144 -9.92 10.73 11.63
C ARG A 144 -9.65 11.03 10.16
N GLU A 145 -8.52 11.66 9.84
CA GLU A 145 -8.14 11.94 8.44
C GLU A 145 -7.95 10.64 7.66
N THR A 146 -7.24 9.66 8.22
CA THR A 146 -6.99 8.35 7.61
C THR A 146 -8.30 7.63 7.29
N LEU A 147 -9.20 7.53 8.27
CA LEU A 147 -10.52 6.91 8.07
C LEU A 147 -11.37 7.70 7.08
N MET A 148 -11.31 9.03 7.09
CA MET A 148 -12.05 9.87 6.15
C MET A 148 -11.58 9.69 4.70
N PHE A 149 -10.26 9.59 4.46
CA PHE A 149 -9.73 9.34 3.11
C PHE A 149 -10.15 7.98 2.58
N VAL A 150 -10.03 6.93 3.40
CA VAL A 150 -10.48 5.59 3.01
C VAL A 150 -11.99 5.58 2.78
N ALA A 151 -12.77 6.21 3.67
CA ALA A 151 -14.23 6.26 3.55
C ALA A 151 -14.67 6.97 2.27
N GLN A 152 -14.01 8.07 1.87
CA GLN A 152 -14.30 8.75 0.60
C GLN A 152 -13.97 7.91 -0.64
N LEU A 153 -13.05 6.96 -0.53
CA LEU A 153 -12.64 6.06 -1.61
C LEU A 153 -13.47 4.77 -1.67
N LYS A 154 -13.88 4.23 -0.51
CA LYS A 154 -14.61 2.95 -0.43
C LYS A 154 -16.12 3.10 -0.36
N LEU A 155 -16.66 4.19 0.18
CA LEU A 155 -18.11 4.36 0.32
C LEU A 155 -18.77 4.75 -1.02
N PRO A 156 -20.03 4.35 -1.23
CA PRO A 156 -20.80 4.70 -2.42
C PRO A 156 -20.91 6.21 -2.67
N ARG A 157 -21.06 6.62 -3.93
CA ARG A 157 -21.29 8.02 -4.30
C ARG A 157 -22.58 8.63 -3.75
N THR A 158 -23.52 7.80 -3.31
CA THR A 158 -24.76 8.26 -2.66
C THR A 158 -24.51 8.89 -1.29
N PHE A 159 -23.38 8.59 -0.66
CA PHE A 159 -23.01 9.17 0.63
C PHE A 159 -22.52 10.61 0.44
N ASN A 160 -23.22 11.57 1.05
CA ASN A 160 -22.72 12.93 1.16
C ASN A 160 -21.57 12.99 2.20
N ARG A 161 -20.70 14.01 2.12
CA ARG A 161 -19.59 14.23 3.05
C ARG A 161 -20.00 14.21 4.52
N ALA A 162 -21.21 14.69 4.86
CA ALA A 162 -21.74 14.62 6.22
C ALA A 162 -22.03 13.19 6.67
N MET A 163 -22.62 12.36 5.80
CA MET A 163 -22.86 10.94 6.08
C MET A 163 -21.54 10.16 6.21
N ILE A 164 -20.55 10.47 5.36
CA ILE A 164 -19.20 9.89 5.46
C ILE A 164 -18.57 10.25 6.81
N ARG A 165 -18.65 11.51 7.22
CA ARG A 165 -18.12 11.95 8.53
C ARG A 165 -18.81 11.23 9.68
N ASN A 166 -20.14 11.18 9.69
CA ASN A 166 -20.90 10.46 10.71
C ASN A 166 -20.51 8.97 10.76
N ARG A 167 -20.32 8.34 9.59
CA ARG A 167 -19.86 6.95 9.52
C ARG A 167 -18.48 6.76 10.16
N VAL A 168 -17.55 7.67 9.88
CA VAL A 168 -16.21 7.67 10.49
C VAL A 168 -16.30 7.85 12.01
N ASP A 169 -17.12 8.79 12.49
CA ASP A 169 -17.35 9.02 13.92
C ASP A 169 -17.89 7.78 14.65
N LEU A 170 -18.85 7.08 14.04
CA LEU A 170 -19.39 5.83 14.58
C LEU A 170 -18.32 4.74 14.69
N VAL A 171 -17.48 4.58 13.67
CA VAL A 171 -16.40 3.57 13.68
C VAL A 171 -15.35 3.91 14.74
N ILE A 172 -14.98 5.19 14.88
CA ILE A 172 -14.07 5.65 15.93
C ILE A 172 -14.64 5.35 17.32
N ALA A 173 -15.93 5.60 17.54
CA ALA A 173 -16.62 5.31 18.80
C ALA A 173 -16.68 3.79 19.08
N GLU A 174 -17.05 2.99 18.07
CA GLU A 174 -17.18 1.53 18.18
C GLU A 174 -15.84 0.84 18.54
N LEU A 175 -14.73 1.40 18.08
CA LEU A 175 -13.38 0.93 18.40
C LEU A 175 -12.79 1.52 19.69
N GLY A 176 -13.49 2.47 20.33
CA GLY A 176 -12.98 3.16 21.52
C GLY A 176 -11.78 4.06 21.23
N LEU A 177 -11.72 4.66 20.04
CA LEU A 177 -10.64 5.55 19.58
C LEU A 177 -10.99 7.04 19.71
N THR A 178 -12.03 7.39 20.46
CA THR A 178 -12.55 8.78 20.54
C THR A 178 -11.52 9.78 21.04
N GLN A 179 -10.70 9.41 22.02
CA GLN A 179 -9.63 10.27 22.56
C GLN A 179 -8.45 10.42 21.60
N ALA A 180 -8.22 9.43 20.74
CA ALA A 180 -7.12 9.39 19.77
C ALA A 180 -7.53 9.84 18.36
N ALA A 181 -8.78 10.28 18.17
CA ALA A 181 -9.37 10.56 16.86
C ALA A 181 -8.59 11.61 16.05
N ASP A 182 -8.09 12.64 16.72
CA ASP A 182 -7.35 13.75 16.10
C ASP A 182 -5.84 13.68 16.38
N THR A 183 -5.37 12.53 16.89
CA THR A 183 -3.95 12.23 17.10
C THR A 183 -3.34 11.69 15.81
N LYS A 184 -2.10 12.11 15.49
CA LYS A 184 -1.33 11.56 14.37
C LYS A 184 -1.08 10.07 14.56
N VAL A 185 -1.19 9.29 13.49
CA VAL A 185 -0.94 7.84 13.53
C VAL A 185 0.50 7.55 13.97
N GLY A 186 1.47 8.29 13.43
CA GLY A 186 2.89 8.14 13.73
C GLY A 186 3.52 6.86 13.18
N ASN A 187 4.82 6.73 13.43
CA ASN A 187 5.66 5.57 13.10
C ASN A 187 6.82 5.51 14.11
N ASP A 188 7.84 4.71 13.84
CA ASP A 188 8.99 4.55 14.76
C ASP A 188 9.81 5.85 14.93
N SER A 189 9.73 6.78 13.96
CA SER A 189 10.43 8.07 13.99
C SER A 189 9.55 9.22 14.50
N ILE A 190 8.24 9.13 14.29
CA ILE A 190 7.26 10.16 14.62
C ILE A 190 6.34 9.61 15.69
N ARG A 191 6.41 10.19 16.89
CA ARG A 191 5.50 9.84 17.99
C ARG A 191 4.04 9.97 17.53
N GLY A 192 3.27 8.92 17.74
CA GLY A 192 1.84 8.88 17.43
C GLY A 192 1.10 7.93 18.36
N LEU A 193 0.27 7.07 17.76
CA LEU A 193 -0.57 6.12 18.47
C LEU A 193 0.24 5.00 19.14
N SER A 194 -0.32 4.42 20.19
CA SER A 194 0.16 3.13 20.71
C SER A 194 -0.05 2.02 19.67
N GLY A 195 0.69 0.92 19.79
CA GLY A 195 0.55 -0.24 18.89
C GLY A 195 -0.88 -0.79 18.84
N GLY A 196 -1.55 -0.86 19.99
CA GLY A 196 -2.94 -1.31 20.08
C GLY A 196 -3.96 -0.37 19.44
N GLU A 197 -3.78 0.94 19.62
CA GLU A 197 -4.63 1.94 18.95
C GLU A 197 -4.42 1.89 17.44
N ARG A 198 -3.17 1.80 16.99
CA ARG A 198 -2.82 1.63 15.57
C ARG A 198 -3.50 0.39 14.98
N ARG A 199 -3.49 -0.73 15.71
CA ARG A 199 -4.17 -1.96 15.30
C ARG A 199 -5.68 -1.78 15.16
N ARG A 200 -6.31 -1.06 16.11
CA ARG A 200 -7.73 -0.71 16.02
C ARG A 200 -8.02 0.16 14.81
N VAL A 201 -7.16 1.10 14.43
CA VAL A 201 -7.33 1.91 13.21
C VAL A 201 -7.33 1.02 11.97
N SER A 202 -6.42 0.05 11.86
CA SER A 202 -6.41 -0.93 10.76
C SER A 202 -7.70 -1.75 10.68
N ILE A 203 -8.25 -2.17 11.82
CA ILE A 203 -9.57 -2.81 11.88
C ILE A 203 -10.65 -1.83 11.43
N GLY A 204 -10.60 -0.58 11.88
CA GLY A 204 -11.55 0.48 11.54
C GLY A 204 -11.64 0.77 10.05
N ILE A 205 -10.51 0.76 9.35
CA ILE A 205 -10.45 0.89 7.89
C ILE A 205 -11.33 -0.15 7.19
N GLN A 206 -11.35 -1.39 7.69
CA GLN A 206 -12.21 -2.45 7.15
C GLN A 206 -13.65 -2.35 7.65
N LEU A 207 -13.89 -1.81 8.85
CA LEU A 207 -15.25 -1.64 9.37
C LEU A 207 -16.04 -0.52 8.67
N LEU A 208 -15.39 0.43 8.00
CA LEU A 208 -16.05 1.53 7.29
C LEU A 208 -17.14 1.04 6.33
N ILE A 209 -16.88 -0.08 5.63
CA ILE A 209 -17.77 -0.66 4.61
C ILE A 209 -18.84 -1.62 5.15
N LEU A 210 -18.98 -1.73 6.49
CA LEU A 210 -19.91 -2.67 7.14
C LEU A 210 -19.77 -4.12 6.65
N PRO A 211 -18.58 -4.73 6.74
CA PRO A 211 -18.40 -6.11 6.32
C PRO A 211 -19.16 -7.06 7.25
N SER A 212 -19.84 -8.04 6.67
CA SER A 212 -20.48 -9.17 7.36
C SER A 212 -19.44 -10.21 7.78
N VAL A 213 -18.38 -10.40 6.99
CA VAL A 213 -17.28 -11.32 7.29
C VAL A 213 -15.99 -10.52 7.52
N LEU A 214 -15.25 -10.82 8.58
CA LEU A 214 -13.99 -10.15 8.88
C LEU A 214 -12.88 -11.18 9.12
N PHE A 215 -11.85 -11.12 8.29
CA PHE A 215 -10.63 -11.92 8.44
C PHE A 215 -9.54 -11.07 9.11
N LEU A 216 -8.87 -11.60 10.13
CA LEU A 216 -7.76 -10.92 10.79
C LEU A 216 -6.54 -11.83 10.89
N ASP A 217 -5.44 -11.43 10.28
CA ASP A 217 -4.18 -12.17 10.40
C ASP A 217 -3.38 -11.64 11.59
N GLU A 218 -3.16 -12.50 12.58
CA GLU A 218 -2.42 -12.29 13.83
C GLU A 218 -2.69 -10.92 14.51
N PRO A 219 -3.95 -10.61 14.89
CA PRO A 219 -4.31 -9.30 15.43
C PRO A 219 -3.73 -8.97 16.80
N THR A 220 -3.11 -9.93 17.47
CA THR A 220 -2.46 -9.76 18.78
C THR A 220 -0.94 -9.73 18.70
N SER A 221 -0.34 -9.87 17.51
CA SER A 221 1.12 -9.90 17.35
C SER A 221 1.74 -8.54 17.65
N GLY A 222 2.90 -8.53 18.32
CA GLY A 222 3.61 -7.31 18.69
C GLY A 222 2.92 -6.43 19.75
N LEU A 223 1.85 -6.91 20.39
CA LEU A 223 1.13 -6.19 21.45
C LEU A 223 1.41 -6.77 22.82
N ASP A 224 1.36 -5.90 23.83
CA ASP A 224 1.32 -6.36 25.21
C ASP A 224 -0.01 -7.10 25.49
N SER A 225 0.03 -7.98 26.48
CA SER A 225 -1.09 -8.85 26.81
C SER A 225 -2.39 -8.17 27.20
N PHE A 226 -2.32 -6.99 27.84
CA PHE A 226 -3.51 -6.28 28.26
C PHE A 226 -4.21 -5.68 27.05
N THR A 227 -3.42 -5.05 26.17
CA THR A 227 -3.89 -4.49 24.91
C THR A 227 -4.45 -5.58 23.98
N ALA A 228 -3.76 -6.72 23.85
CA ALA A 228 -4.25 -7.85 23.07
C ALA A 228 -5.62 -8.34 23.55
N ASN A 229 -5.80 -8.54 24.87
CA ASN A 229 -7.09 -8.93 25.43
C ASN A 229 -8.19 -7.89 25.14
N SER A 230 -7.87 -6.61 25.23
CA SER A 230 -8.82 -5.53 24.90
C SER A 230 -9.27 -5.55 23.44
N ILE A 231 -8.36 -5.88 22.50
CA ILE A 231 -8.69 -6.05 21.08
C ILE A 231 -9.60 -7.26 20.88
N ILE A 232 -9.28 -8.42 21.48
CA ILE A 232 -10.11 -9.62 21.36
C ILE A 232 -11.52 -9.38 21.91
N LYS A 233 -11.66 -8.70 23.04
CA LYS A 233 -12.98 -8.29 23.57
C LYS A 233 -13.75 -7.39 22.61
N THR A 234 -13.05 -6.48 21.94
CA THR A 234 -13.64 -5.61 20.91
C THR A 234 -14.12 -6.44 19.71
N LEU A 235 -13.32 -7.42 19.26
CA LEU A 235 -13.70 -8.35 18.19
C LEU A 235 -14.88 -9.23 18.59
N SER A 236 -14.91 -9.77 19.80
CA SER A 236 -16.04 -10.54 20.33
C SER A 236 -17.35 -9.71 20.34
N ARG A 237 -17.27 -8.44 20.76
CA ARG A 237 -18.41 -7.50 20.68
C ARG A 237 -18.82 -7.16 19.24
N LEU A 238 -17.88 -7.17 18.29
CA LEU A 238 -18.20 -6.98 16.88
C LEU A 238 -18.85 -8.23 16.28
N ALA A 239 -18.41 -9.43 16.68
CA ALA A 239 -18.99 -10.70 16.27
C ALA A 239 -20.44 -10.79 16.74
N SER A 240 -20.73 -10.45 17.99
CA SER A 240 -22.09 -10.49 18.56
C SER A 240 -23.11 -9.62 17.82
N LYS A 241 -22.67 -8.64 17.03
CA LYS A 241 -23.50 -7.86 16.09
C LYS A 241 -23.67 -8.56 14.73
N HIS A 242 -23.93 -9.87 14.74
CA HIS A 242 -24.17 -10.69 13.55
C HIS A 242 -23.05 -10.68 12.50
N ARG A 243 -21.79 -10.55 12.93
CA ARG A 243 -20.62 -10.67 12.05
C ARG A 243 -19.95 -12.02 12.23
N THR A 244 -19.35 -12.51 11.16
CA THR A 244 -18.52 -13.72 11.16
C THR A 244 -17.07 -13.28 11.21
N ILE A 245 -16.38 -13.55 12.32
CA ILE A 245 -15.00 -13.10 12.50
C ILE A 245 -14.09 -14.32 12.60
N ILE A 246 -13.11 -14.39 11.71
CA ILE A 246 -12.09 -15.45 11.68
C ILE A 246 -10.73 -14.77 11.85
N MET A 247 -9.97 -15.19 12.85
CA MET A 247 -8.65 -14.65 13.11
C MET A 247 -7.59 -15.73 13.28
N SER A 248 -6.36 -15.49 12.87
CA SER A 248 -5.22 -16.34 13.21
C SER A 248 -4.58 -15.86 14.52
N ILE A 249 -4.17 -16.78 15.40
CA ILE A 249 -3.41 -16.47 16.61
C ILE A 249 -2.29 -17.49 16.80
N HIS A 250 -1.08 -17.02 17.09
CA HIS A 250 0.09 -17.87 17.30
C HIS A 250 0.14 -18.47 18.71
N GLN A 251 0.02 -17.67 19.78
CA GLN A 251 0.03 -18.13 21.19
C GLN A 251 -0.86 -17.23 22.08
N PRO A 252 -2.16 -17.55 22.27
CA PRO A 252 -3.03 -16.75 23.13
C PRO A 252 -2.82 -17.06 24.61
N ARG A 253 -2.97 -16.02 25.44
CA ARG A 253 -3.17 -16.20 26.88
C ARG A 253 -4.49 -16.90 27.18
N PHE A 254 -4.58 -17.52 28.35
CA PHE A 254 -5.78 -18.19 28.82
C PHE A 254 -7.03 -17.31 28.81
N ASP A 255 -6.92 -16.02 29.18
CA ASP A 255 -8.04 -15.06 29.12
C ASP A 255 -8.59 -14.89 27.69
N ILE A 256 -7.71 -14.91 26.69
CA ILE A 256 -8.11 -14.83 25.28
C ILE A 256 -8.78 -16.14 24.86
N PHE A 257 -8.20 -17.28 25.24
CA PHE A 257 -8.76 -18.60 24.96
C PHE A 257 -10.21 -18.75 25.46
N THR A 258 -10.52 -18.26 26.66
CA THR A 258 -11.87 -18.32 27.23
C THR A 258 -12.88 -17.39 26.55
N THR A 259 -12.42 -16.39 25.80
CA THR A 259 -13.27 -15.42 25.10
C THR A 259 -13.64 -15.88 23.68
N VAL A 260 -12.92 -16.84 23.11
CA VAL A 260 -13.14 -17.34 21.75
C VAL A 260 -14.27 -18.38 21.75
N ASP A 261 -15.18 -18.31 20.77
CA ASP A 261 -16.31 -19.23 20.65
C ASP A 261 -15.89 -20.56 20.02
N THR A 262 -15.15 -20.49 18.91
CA THR A 262 -14.73 -21.66 18.12
C THR A 262 -13.22 -21.63 17.89
N MET A 263 -12.56 -22.76 18.09
CA MET A 263 -11.11 -22.92 17.93
C MET A 263 -10.82 -23.94 16.85
N MET A 264 -9.90 -23.60 15.96
CA MET A 264 -9.32 -24.50 14.97
C MET A 264 -7.82 -24.62 15.22
N LEU A 265 -7.31 -25.85 15.30
CA LEU A 265 -5.88 -26.13 15.39
C LEU A 265 -5.39 -26.73 14.08
N LEU A 266 -4.45 -26.04 13.43
CA LEU A 266 -3.87 -26.39 12.14
C LEU A 266 -2.42 -26.82 12.31
N SER A 267 -2.03 -27.96 11.75
CA SER A 267 -0.64 -28.42 11.69
C SER A 267 -0.28 -28.95 10.30
N LYS A 268 0.85 -28.48 9.75
CA LYS A 268 1.34 -28.83 8.40
C LYS A 268 0.23 -28.84 7.32
N GLY A 269 -0.66 -27.85 7.35
CA GLY A 269 -1.75 -27.68 6.40
C GLY A 269 -3.01 -28.49 6.66
N SER A 270 -3.04 -29.33 7.70
CA SER A 270 -4.16 -30.22 8.01
C SER A 270 -4.84 -29.82 9.33
N ILE A 271 -6.15 -30.01 9.44
CA ILE A 271 -6.89 -29.76 10.68
C ILE A 271 -6.62 -30.90 11.67
N VAL A 272 -6.27 -30.53 12.91
CA VAL A 272 -6.09 -31.46 14.04
C VAL A 272 -7.28 -31.38 15.01
N PHE A 273 -7.89 -30.20 15.11
CA PHE A 273 -9.10 -29.97 15.89
C PHE A 273 -9.88 -28.80 15.29
N ASN A 274 -11.20 -28.90 15.27
CA ASN A 274 -12.10 -27.80 14.97
C ASN A 274 -13.40 -27.98 15.76
N GLY A 275 -13.78 -26.98 16.57
CA GLY A 275 -14.98 -27.05 17.40
C GLY A 275 -15.03 -25.95 18.47
N PRO A 276 -16.00 -26.01 19.40
CA PRO A 276 -16.09 -25.06 20.50
C PRO A 276 -14.82 -25.03 21.35
N ALA A 277 -14.34 -23.85 21.72
CA ALA A 277 -13.07 -23.70 22.46
C ALA A 277 -13.04 -24.52 23.76
N LYS A 278 -14.18 -24.61 24.45
CA LYS A 278 -14.35 -25.36 25.70
C LYS A 278 -14.18 -26.88 25.55
N GLU A 279 -14.42 -27.42 24.36
CA GLU A 279 -14.34 -28.87 24.11
C GLU A 279 -12.93 -29.34 23.74
N MET A 280 -12.02 -28.41 23.41
CA MET A 280 -10.67 -28.72 22.96
C MET A 280 -9.89 -29.58 23.97
N VAL A 281 -9.92 -29.22 25.26
CA VAL A 281 -9.20 -29.96 26.31
C VAL A 281 -9.76 -31.37 26.46
N ASN A 282 -11.08 -31.51 26.44
CA ASN A 282 -11.75 -32.82 26.57
C ASN A 282 -11.43 -33.71 25.37
N TYR A 283 -11.38 -33.14 24.16
CA TYR A 283 -11.03 -33.87 22.94
C TYR A 283 -9.63 -34.46 23.01
N PHE A 284 -8.60 -33.66 23.30
CA PHE A 284 -7.23 -34.19 23.39
C PHE A 284 -7.03 -35.14 24.56
N THR A 285 -7.74 -34.92 25.68
CA THR A 285 -7.74 -35.86 26.81
C THR A 285 -8.29 -37.23 26.40
N SER A 286 -9.35 -37.28 25.59
CA SER A 286 -9.91 -38.54 25.07
C SER A 286 -8.96 -39.30 24.15
N LEU A 287 -8.02 -38.60 23.50
CA LEU A 287 -6.98 -39.17 22.66
C LEU A 287 -5.73 -39.60 23.43
N GLY A 288 -5.71 -39.43 24.76
CA GLY A 288 -4.59 -39.79 25.64
C GLY A 288 -3.58 -38.66 25.90
N TYR A 289 -3.92 -37.42 25.57
CA TYR A 289 -3.06 -36.23 25.78
C TYR A 289 -3.74 -35.21 26.73
N PRO A 290 -3.83 -35.51 28.03
CA PRO A 290 -4.37 -34.57 29.02
C PRO A 290 -3.45 -33.35 29.19
N CYS A 291 -4.04 -32.16 29.31
CA CYS A 291 -3.29 -30.95 29.61
C CYS A 291 -2.84 -30.96 31.09
N PRO A 292 -1.56 -30.68 31.41
CA PRO A 292 -1.09 -30.52 32.79
C PRO A 292 -1.77 -29.34 33.52
N GLU A 293 -1.97 -29.45 34.84
CA GLU A 293 -2.77 -28.49 35.64
C GLU A 293 -2.26 -27.04 35.63
N HIS A 294 -0.95 -26.81 35.48
CA HIS A 294 -0.34 -25.49 35.52
C HIS A 294 0.16 -25.00 34.15
N MET A 295 -0.28 -25.66 33.08
CA MET A 295 0.09 -25.31 31.73
C MET A 295 -1.09 -24.68 31.00
N ASN A 296 -0.80 -23.68 30.17
CA ASN A 296 -1.81 -23.13 29.28
C ASN A 296 -2.17 -24.18 28.22
N PRO A 297 -3.47 -24.55 28.07
CA PRO A 297 -3.87 -25.54 27.08
C PRO A 297 -3.45 -25.19 25.66
N CYS A 298 -3.48 -23.90 25.31
CA CYS A 298 -3.10 -23.46 23.97
C CYS A 298 -1.63 -23.75 23.69
N ASP A 299 -0.74 -23.42 24.63
CA ASP A 299 0.69 -23.63 24.50
C ASP A 299 1.01 -25.14 24.42
N TYR A 300 0.40 -25.93 25.30
CA TYR A 300 0.58 -27.39 25.31
C TYR A 300 0.18 -28.06 23.99
N TYR A 301 -0.99 -27.72 23.44
CA TYR A 301 -1.46 -28.35 22.20
C TYR A 301 -0.76 -27.82 20.95
N ILE A 302 -0.26 -26.59 20.95
CA ILE A 302 0.63 -26.10 19.89
C ILE A 302 1.94 -26.91 19.90
N ASP A 303 2.55 -27.11 21.07
CA ASP A 303 3.79 -27.87 21.19
C ASP A 303 3.59 -29.33 20.75
N LEU A 304 2.47 -29.95 21.14
CA LEU A 304 2.10 -31.30 20.72
C LEU A 304 1.92 -31.44 19.21
N THR A 305 1.39 -30.40 18.55
CA THR A 305 1.08 -30.42 17.12
C THR A 305 2.19 -29.86 16.23
N THR A 306 3.27 -29.33 16.81
CA THR A 306 4.41 -28.80 16.06
C THR A 306 5.42 -29.90 15.76
N VAL A 307 5.89 -29.96 14.51
CA VAL A 307 6.91 -30.92 14.09
C VAL A 307 8.29 -30.42 14.51
N ASP A 308 9.02 -31.23 15.27
CA ASP A 308 10.37 -30.90 15.76
C ASP A 308 11.41 -31.33 14.71
N ASN A 309 11.98 -30.35 14.01
CA ASN A 309 12.99 -30.60 12.97
C ASN A 309 14.44 -30.64 13.54
N THR A 310 14.65 -30.70 14.86
CA THR A 310 16.00 -30.65 15.46
C THR A 310 16.82 -31.91 15.20
N SER A 311 16.18 -33.07 15.06
CA SER A 311 16.82 -34.32 14.66
C SER A 311 15.85 -35.18 13.83
N PRO A 312 16.36 -36.00 12.89
CA PRO A 312 15.50 -36.82 12.02
C PRO A 312 14.62 -37.78 12.82
N GLU A 313 15.13 -38.36 13.91
CA GLU A 313 14.34 -39.25 14.77
C GLU A 313 13.18 -38.53 15.50
N ARG A 314 13.36 -37.26 15.86
CA ARG A 314 12.31 -36.45 16.50
C ARG A 314 11.30 -35.94 15.49
N GLU A 315 11.76 -35.64 14.28
CA GLU A 315 10.90 -35.28 13.15
C GLU A 315 9.94 -36.43 12.84
N ASP A 316 10.45 -37.65 12.68
CA ASP A 316 9.62 -38.84 12.41
C ASP A 316 8.60 -39.11 13.53
N ARG A 317 9.03 -38.99 14.80
CA ARG A 317 8.12 -39.18 15.95
C ARG A 317 7.03 -38.12 16.01
N SER A 318 7.38 -36.85 15.81
CA SER A 318 6.42 -35.75 15.87
C SER A 318 5.46 -35.78 14.66
N LEU A 319 5.95 -36.13 13.47
CA LEU A 319 5.11 -36.37 12.30
C LEU A 319 4.09 -37.50 12.53
N ALA A 320 4.52 -38.61 13.14
CA ALA A 320 3.62 -39.73 13.45
C ALA A 320 2.51 -39.33 14.44
N VAL A 321 2.82 -38.49 15.44
CA VAL A 321 1.79 -37.95 16.36
C VAL A 321 0.81 -37.05 15.61
N VAL A 322 1.30 -36.12 14.79
CA VAL A 322 0.43 -35.21 14.02
C VAL A 322 -0.48 -35.98 13.06
N GLN A 323 0.05 -36.99 12.36
CA GLN A 323 -0.74 -37.86 11.48
C GLN A 323 -1.85 -38.59 12.25
N ARG A 324 -1.51 -39.19 13.39
CA ARG A 324 -2.49 -39.86 14.24
C ARG A 324 -3.61 -38.94 14.72
N LEU A 325 -3.26 -37.72 15.13
CA LEU A 325 -4.26 -36.74 15.58
C LEU A 325 -5.14 -36.25 14.42
N HIS A 326 -4.57 -36.06 13.23
CA HIS A 326 -5.32 -35.69 12.03
C HIS A 326 -6.29 -36.79 11.61
N GLU A 327 -5.85 -38.06 11.57
CA GLU A 327 -6.70 -39.21 11.26
C GLU A 327 -7.85 -39.37 12.27
N ALA A 328 -7.55 -39.20 13.56
CA ALA A 328 -8.56 -39.25 14.62
C ALA A 328 -9.60 -38.12 14.50
N PHE A 329 -9.19 -36.93 14.05
CA PHE A 329 -10.11 -35.84 13.78
C PHE A 329 -10.98 -36.14 12.56
N LYS A 330 -10.37 -36.64 11.48
CA LYS A 330 -11.07 -36.98 10.24
C LYS A 330 -12.15 -38.03 10.46
N SER A 331 -11.86 -39.10 11.20
CA SER A 331 -12.86 -40.13 11.52
C SER A 331 -14.03 -39.57 12.34
N LYS A 332 -13.74 -38.72 13.34
CA LYS A 332 -14.78 -38.06 14.15
C LYS A 332 -15.64 -37.11 13.31
N GLN A 333 -15.06 -36.40 12.35
CA GLN A 333 -15.79 -35.52 11.45
C GLN A 333 -16.71 -36.30 10.52
N GLU A 334 -16.26 -37.43 9.97
CA GLU A 334 -17.07 -38.34 9.17
C GLU A 334 -18.24 -38.93 9.98
N GLU A 335 -18.01 -39.36 11.23
CA GLU A 335 -19.07 -39.83 12.13
C GLU A 335 -20.13 -38.75 12.40
N HIS A 336 -19.72 -37.52 12.70
CA HIS A 336 -20.65 -36.41 12.93
C HIS A 336 -21.45 -36.05 11.66
N THR A 337 -20.82 -36.10 10.49
CA THR A 337 -21.48 -35.80 9.21
C THR A 337 -22.58 -36.83 8.90
N VAL A 338 -22.34 -38.11 9.19
CA VAL A 338 -23.33 -39.19 9.02
C VAL A 338 -24.49 -39.05 10.02
N VAL A 339 -24.22 -38.62 11.26
CA VAL A 339 -25.25 -38.39 12.28
C VAL A 339 -26.15 -37.19 11.95
N ASP A 340 -25.59 -36.12 11.38
CA ASP A 340 -26.36 -34.94 10.98
C ASP A 340 -27.25 -35.20 9.75
N LEU A 341 -26.78 -36.00 8.78
CA LEU A 341 -27.60 -36.47 7.65
C LEU A 341 -28.81 -37.29 8.14
N ASN A 342 -28.59 -38.21 9.08
CA ASN A 342 -29.67 -39.01 9.69
C ASN A 342 -30.64 -38.17 10.54
N LYS A 343 -30.19 -37.04 11.11
CA LYS A 343 -31.08 -36.10 11.82
C LYS A 343 -31.86 -35.20 10.88
N GLN A 344 -31.28 -34.77 9.76
CA GLN A 344 -31.97 -33.95 8.76
C GLN A 344 -33.10 -34.73 8.08
N GLU A 345 -32.94 -36.03 7.81
CA GLU A 345 -34.04 -36.89 7.35
C GLU A 345 -35.17 -37.05 8.39
N ALA A 346 -34.91 -36.81 9.68
CA ALA A 346 -35.90 -36.88 10.75
C ALA A 346 -36.55 -35.51 11.12
N ILE A 347 -35.97 -34.39 10.68
CA ILE A 347 -36.45 -33.02 11.00
C ILE A 347 -37.43 -32.48 9.93
N ASP A 348 -37.45 -33.07 8.73
CA ASP A 348 -38.31 -32.64 7.61
C ASP A 348 -39.82 -32.79 7.85
N THR A 349 -40.25 -33.35 8.99
CA THR A 349 -41.68 -33.49 9.33
C THR A 349 -42.25 -32.44 10.30
N ASP A 350 -41.45 -31.62 10.99
CA ASP A 350 -41.98 -30.83 12.13
C ASP A 350 -41.68 -29.30 12.17
N VAL A 351 -40.96 -28.72 11.21
CA VAL A 351 -40.49 -27.30 11.29
C VAL A 351 -41.51 -26.26 10.74
N LEU A 352 -42.73 -26.67 10.38
CA LEU A 352 -43.74 -25.75 9.80
C LEU A 352 -44.46 -24.80 10.79
N LYS A 353 -43.99 -24.59 12.04
CA LYS A 353 -44.72 -23.75 13.02
C LYS A 353 -43.84 -22.81 13.90
N GLY A 354 -43.44 -21.67 13.31
CA GLY A 354 -43.30 -20.35 13.99
C GLY A 354 -41.87 -19.80 14.25
N PRO A 355 -41.67 -18.48 14.47
CA PRO A 355 -42.64 -17.38 14.48
C PRO A 355 -42.58 -16.49 13.22
N ALA A 356 -43.73 -16.37 12.57
CA ALA A 356 -44.02 -15.43 11.50
C ALA A 356 -44.05 -13.99 12.05
N ARG A 357 -43.06 -13.16 11.70
CA ARG A 357 -43.20 -11.69 11.79
C ARG A 357 -42.51 -10.92 10.66
N TRP A 358 -41.49 -11.52 10.03
CA TRP A 358 -40.81 -10.97 8.85
C TRP A 358 -41.57 -11.21 7.55
N SER A 359 -42.47 -12.19 7.53
CA SER A 359 -43.26 -12.54 6.35
C SER A 359 -44.32 -11.49 5.99
N LYS A 360 -44.81 -10.65 6.92
CA LYS A 360 -45.95 -9.78 6.62
C LYS A 360 -45.59 -8.51 5.82
N VAL A 361 -44.39 -7.96 6.03
CA VAL A 361 -43.92 -6.77 5.28
C VAL A 361 -43.42 -7.17 3.89
N LEU A 362 -42.87 -8.38 3.76
CA LEU A 362 -42.40 -8.93 2.49
C LEU A 362 -43.55 -9.49 1.62
N PHE A 363 -44.58 -10.10 2.23
CA PHE A 363 -45.74 -10.64 1.49
C PHE A 363 -46.59 -9.54 0.82
N ASP A 364 -46.76 -8.38 1.43
CA ASP A 364 -47.55 -7.29 0.84
C ASP A 364 -46.84 -6.61 -0.34
N THR A 365 -45.52 -6.75 -0.46
CA THR A 365 -44.73 -6.12 -1.55
C THR A 365 -44.58 -7.04 -2.78
N LEU A 366 -44.84 -8.34 -2.66
CA LEU A 366 -44.54 -9.32 -3.71
C LEU A 366 -45.70 -10.30 -3.94
N GLN A 367 -46.90 -9.77 -4.21
CA GLN A 367 -47.94 -10.58 -4.85
C GLN A 367 -47.48 -10.98 -6.25
N GLY A 368 -46.96 -12.20 -6.42
CA GLY A 368 -46.99 -12.87 -7.72
C GLY A 368 -45.88 -13.86 -8.09
N LYS A 369 -44.80 -14.04 -7.31
CA LYS A 369 -43.76 -15.04 -7.64
C LYS A 369 -43.26 -15.78 -6.41
N ARG A 370 -43.30 -17.11 -6.46
CA ARG A 370 -42.54 -17.99 -5.55
C ARG A 370 -41.06 -17.79 -5.89
N VAL A 371 -40.31 -17.16 -5.00
CA VAL A 371 -38.86 -16.97 -5.08
C VAL A 371 -38.27 -17.77 -3.91
N THR A 372 -37.29 -18.64 -4.20
CA THR A 372 -36.52 -19.41 -3.20
C THR A 372 -35.65 -18.45 -2.36
N GLU A 373 -35.34 -18.80 -1.11
CA GLU A 373 -34.50 -17.95 -0.23
C GLU A 373 -33.14 -17.62 -0.87
N ASP A 374 -32.55 -18.54 -1.64
CA ASP A 374 -31.29 -18.35 -2.35
C ASP A 374 -31.33 -17.26 -3.44
N ASP A 375 -32.45 -17.16 -4.18
CA ASP A 375 -32.64 -16.11 -5.19
C ASP A 375 -32.72 -14.71 -4.54
N THR A 376 -33.18 -14.62 -3.29
CA THR A 376 -33.27 -13.34 -2.57
C THR A 376 -31.90 -12.85 -2.10
N LEU A 377 -31.04 -13.75 -1.63
CA LEU A 377 -29.68 -13.43 -1.19
C LEU A 377 -28.79 -13.01 -2.37
N GLN A 378 -28.90 -13.70 -3.51
CA GLN A 378 -28.13 -13.34 -4.71
C GLN A 378 -28.53 -11.97 -5.27
N ASN A 379 -29.83 -11.66 -5.29
CA ASN A 379 -30.31 -10.34 -5.69
C ASN A 379 -29.90 -9.23 -4.70
N LEU A 380 -29.81 -9.54 -3.40
CA LEU A 380 -29.28 -8.64 -2.37
C LEU A 380 -27.78 -8.38 -2.57
N ILE A 381 -26.99 -9.43 -2.84
CA ILE A 381 -25.57 -9.33 -3.14
C ILE A 381 -25.35 -8.50 -4.40
N ASP A 382 -26.11 -8.75 -5.48
CA ASP A 382 -26.06 -7.97 -6.71
C ASP A 382 -26.45 -6.50 -6.47
N ALA A 383 -27.44 -6.24 -5.59
CA ALA A 383 -27.80 -4.88 -5.19
C ALA A 383 -26.71 -4.22 -4.35
N MET A 384 -26.03 -4.96 -3.47
CA MET A 384 -24.88 -4.50 -2.69
C MET A 384 -23.67 -4.19 -3.59
N GLU A 385 -23.39 -5.04 -4.59
CA GLU A 385 -22.35 -4.81 -5.60
C GLU A 385 -22.63 -3.56 -6.44
N ARG A 386 -23.88 -3.36 -6.87
CA ARG A 386 -24.30 -2.14 -7.61
C ARG A 386 -24.24 -0.88 -6.75
N GLN A 387 -24.57 -0.97 -5.46
CA GLN A 387 -24.46 0.16 -4.55
C GLN A 387 -23.01 0.51 -4.21
N ARG A 388 -22.07 -0.43 -4.23
CA ARG A 388 -20.64 -0.21 -3.90
C ARG A 388 -19.78 0.33 -5.05
N ALA A 389 -20.38 0.80 -6.14
CA ALA A 389 -19.62 1.38 -7.25
C ALA A 389 -18.67 2.48 -6.75
N SER A 390 -17.36 2.23 -6.89
CA SER A 390 -16.31 3.12 -6.42
C SER A 390 -16.46 4.53 -7.01
N PRO A 391 -15.99 5.58 -6.31
CA PRO A 391 -16.00 6.93 -6.84
C PRO A 391 -15.28 6.98 -8.18
N GLY A 392 -15.72 7.86 -9.08
CA GLY A 392 -15.16 7.94 -10.43
C GLY A 392 -13.68 8.32 -10.40
N LEU A 393 -12.95 8.02 -11.49
CA LEU A 393 -11.51 8.29 -11.59
C LEU A 393 -11.14 9.72 -11.22
N VAL A 394 -11.94 10.70 -11.64
CA VAL A 394 -11.73 12.12 -11.32
C VAL A 394 -11.86 12.41 -9.83
N ILE A 395 -12.86 11.80 -9.17
CA ILE A 395 -13.07 11.96 -7.73
C ILE A 395 -11.92 11.30 -6.96
N GLN A 396 -11.52 10.09 -7.35
CA GLN A 396 -10.37 9.40 -6.79
C GLN A 396 -9.09 10.26 -6.92
N PHE A 397 -8.86 10.85 -8.08
CA PHE A 397 -7.75 11.77 -8.33
C PHE A 397 -7.76 12.95 -7.34
N PHE A 398 -8.87 13.67 -7.19
CA PHE A 398 -8.92 14.82 -6.28
C PHE A 398 -8.74 14.44 -4.81
N ILE A 399 -9.25 13.28 -4.38
CA ILE A 399 -9.04 12.76 -3.02
C ILE A 399 -7.56 12.46 -2.80
N LEU A 400 -6.93 11.73 -3.71
CA LEU A 400 -5.51 11.36 -3.63
C LEU A 400 -4.61 12.59 -3.73
N PHE A 401 -4.90 13.52 -4.62
CA PHE A 401 -4.16 14.78 -4.77
C PHE A 401 -4.19 15.59 -3.48
N ARG A 402 -5.37 15.72 -2.86
CA ARG A 402 -5.50 16.37 -1.54
C ARG A 402 -4.73 15.63 -0.45
N ARG A 403 -4.78 14.29 -0.46
CA ARG A 403 -4.01 13.46 0.48
C ARG A 403 -2.52 13.71 0.35
N PHE A 404 -1.97 13.66 -0.87
CA PHE A 404 -0.54 13.90 -1.09
C PHE A 404 -0.10 15.29 -0.65
N ILE A 405 -0.84 16.35 -1.05
CA ILE A 405 -0.54 17.71 -0.59
C ILE A 405 -0.55 17.80 0.95
N ARG A 406 -1.55 17.19 1.60
CA ARG A 406 -1.68 17.21 3.05
C ARG A 406 -0.49 16.51 3.73
N VAL A 407 -0.15 15.31 3.26
CA VAL A 407 0.98 14.54 3.79
C VAL A 407 2.29 15.30 3.61
N THR A 408 2.53 15.87 2.44
CA THR A 408 3.73 16.67 2.18
C THR A 408 3.79 17.93 3.05
N LEU A 409 2.67 18.61 3.28
CA LEU A 409 2.61 19.77 4.18
C LEU A 409 2.83 19.40 5.66
N ASP A 410 2.30 18.25 6.08
CA ASP A 410 2.44 17.77 7.47
C ASP A 410 3.84 17.19 7.75
N ASP A 411 4.58 16.79 6.72
CA ASP A 411 6.01 16.48 6.77
C ASP A 411 6.87 17.75 6.59
N TYR A 412 6.70 18.68 7.53
CA TYR A 412 7.40 19.97 7.52
C TYR A 412 8.93 19.81 7.59
N LEU A 413 9.45 18.72 8.16
CA LEU A 413 10.88 18.48 8.29
C LEU A 413 11.50 18.13 6.94
N ALA A 414 10.86 17.28 6.14
CA ALA A 414 11.29 17.02 4.77
C ALA A 414 11.16 18.28 3.90
N LEU A 415 10.06 19.03 4.02
CA LEU A 415 9.88 20.30 3.32
C LEU A 415 11.00 21.30 3.63
N LEU A 416 11.31 21.48 4.91
CA LEU A 416 12.38 22.37 5.37
C LEU A 416 13.75 21.91 4.86
N THR A 417 14.01 20.61 4.87
CA THR A 417 15.26 20.04 4.34
C THR A 417 15.44 20.39 2.85
N HIS A 418 14.39 20.26 2.04
CA HIS A 418 14.44 20.63 0.62
C HIS A 418 14.61 22.13 0.38
N VAL A 419 13.98 22.98 1.21
CA VAL A 419 14.16 24.44 1.16
C VAL A 419 15.61 24.81 1.48
N ILE A 420 16.16 24.27 2.58
CA ILE A 420 17.55 24.52 2.99
C ILE A 420 18.52 24.02 1.92
N GLN A 421 18.28 22.83 1.35
CA GLN A 421 19.08 22.27 0.29
C GLN A 421 19.09 23.16 -0.96
N ALA A 422 17.93 23.64 -1.42
CA ALA A 422 17.83 24.54 -2.57
C ALA A 422 18.56 25.87 -2.32
N LEU A 423 18.35 26.47 -1.14
CA LEU A 423 19.01 27.72 -0.75
C LEU A 423 20.53 27.55 -0.65
N LEU A 424 21.00 26.48 -0.02
CA LEU A 424 22.43 26.20 0.13
C LEU A 424 23.10 26.01 -1.24
N MET A 425 22.46 25.29 -2.17
CA MET A 425 22.98 25.11 -3.53
C MET A 425 22.99 26.43 -4.32
N SER A 426 21.97 27.26 -4.13
CA SER A 426 21.91 28.61 -4.72
C SER A 426 23.05 29.50 -4.24
N LEU A 427 23.25 29.59 -2.92
CA LEU A 427 24.26 30.43 -2.30
C LEU A 427 25.68 29.95 -2.60
N LEU A 428 25.93 28.64 -2.57
CA LEU A 428 27.25 28.08 -2.89
C LEU A 428 27.67 28.44 -4.32
N LEU A 429 26.75 28.31 -5.28
CA LEU A 429 27.02 28.65 -6.66
C LEU A 429 27.09 30.18 -6.87
N GLY A 430 26.26 30.95 -6.19
CA GLY A 430 26.26 32.41 -6.27
C GLY A 430 27.52 33.04 -5.70
N LEU A 431 28.07 32.47 -4.63
CA LEU A 431 29.35 32.89 -4.06
C LEU A 431 30.53 32.55 -4.99
N ALA A 432 30.46 31.42 -5.69
CA ALA A 432 31.50 31.01 -6.64
C ALA A 432 31.55 31.92 -7.89
N TYR A 433 30.39 32.42 -8.33
CA TYR A 433 30.24 33.25 -9.53
C TYR A 433 29.71 34.65 -9.21
N ILE A 434 30.34 35.35 -8.26
CA ILE A 434 29.89 36.69 -7.89
C ILE A 434 30.19 37.70 -9.02
N SER A 435 29.17 38.43 -9.46
CA SER A 435 29.25 39.51 -10.45
C SER A 435 30.12 39.19 -11.68
N LEU A 436 29.55 38.44 -12.62
CA LEU A 436 30.25 38.04 -13.84
C LEU A 436 30.72 39.24 -14.66
N LYS A 437 31.98 39.22 -15.06
CA LYS A 437 32.59 40.25 -15.93
C LYS A 437 32.37 39.91 -17.40
N LEU A 438 32.49 40.91 -18.26
CA LEU A 438 32.36 40.77 -19.73
C LEU A 438 33.74 40.67 -20.42
N ASP A 439 34.70 40.03 -19.75
CA ASP A 439 36.07 39.84 -20.23
C ASP A 439 36.23 38.47 -20.93
N GLN A 440 37.25 38.32 -21.79
CA GLN A 440 37.50 37.06 -22.53
C GLN A 440 37.67 35.83 -21.62
N VAL A 441 38.28 36.00 -20.43
CA VAL A 441 38.44 34.91 -19.45
C VAL A 441 37.08 34.49 -18.87
N SER A 442 36.20 35.46 -18.68
CA SER A 442 34.88 35.26 -18.07
C SER A 442 33.89 34.58 -18.99
N ILE A 443 34.14 34.47 -20.31
CA ILE A 443 33.30 33.69 -21.23
C ILE A 443 33.11 32.26 -20.69
N ARG A 444 34.20 31.63 -20.23
CA ARG A 444 34.14 30.30 -19.60
C ARG A 444 33.33 30.29 -18.31
N ASP A 445 33.39 31.36 -17.52
CA ASP A 445 32.65 31.49 -16.27
C ASP A 445 31.13 31.64 -16.54
N TRP A 446 30.75 32.37 -17.59
CA TRP A 446 29.38 32.46 -18.09
C TRP A 446 28.82 31.09 -18.48
N PHE A 447 29.53 30.31 -19.30
CA PHE A 447 29.10 28.95 -19.62
C PHE A 447 29.12 28.03 -18.39
N GLY A 448 30.10 28.19 -17.50
CA GLY A 448 30.23 27.42 -16.27
C GLY A 448 29.05 27.61 -15.32
N VAL A 449 28.60 28.85 -15.10
CA VAL A 449 27.45 29.12 -14.23
C VAL A 449 26.15 28.53 -14.81
N MET A 450 25.92 28.65 -16.13
CA MET A 450 24.74 28.10 -16.82
C MET A 450 24.72 26.57 -16.72
N PHE A 451 25.87 25.95 -16.90
CA PHE A 451 26.03 24.50 -16.78
C PHE A 451 25.79 24.03 -15.35
N MET A 452 26.46 24.65 -14.37
CA MET A 452 26.33 24.27 -12.96
C MET A 452 24.91 24.50 -12.44
N MET A 453 24.22 25.54 -12.91
CA MET A 453 22.79 25.78 -12.66
C MET A 453 21.90 24.63 -13.12
N SER A 454 22.18 24.09 -14.30
CA SER A 454 21.41 22.99 -14.88
C SER A 454 21.69 21.64 -14.21
N VAL A 455 22.80 21.48 -13.46
CA VAL A 455 23.27 20.18 -12.96
C VAL A 455 23.20 20.05 -11.43
N MET A 456 23.68 21.04 -10.68
CA MET A 456 23.94 20.89 -9.23
C MET A 456 22.67 20.61 -8.43
N TYR A 457 21.61 21.39 -8.64
CA TYR A 457 20.36 21.19 -7.90
C TYR A 457 19.62 19.91 -8.34
N PRO A 458 19.46 19.61 -9.64
CA PRO A 458 18.95 18.32 -10.12
C PRO A 458 19.60 17.06 -9.52
N TYR A 459 20.92 17.05 -9.37
CA TYR A 459 21.66 15.92 -8.79
C TYR A 459 21.14 15.56 -7.38
N MET A 460 20.95 16.61 -6.57
CA MET A 460 20.48 16.54 -5.19
C MET A 460 19.00 16.12 -5.10
N VAL A 461 18.18 16.60 -6.03
CA VAL A 461 16.76 16.27 -6.14
C VAL A 461 16.54 14.79 -6.47
N ILE A 462 17.35 14.23 -7.38
CA ILE A 462 17.25 12.81 -7.77
C ILE A 462 17.50 11.91 -6.56
N LEU A 463 18.54 12.17 -5.79
CA LEU A 463 18.91 11.35 -4.63
C LEU A 463 17.80 11.33 -3.57
N GLY A 464 17.27 12.50 -3.23
CA GLY A 464 16.23 12.63 -2.19
C GLY A 464 14.90 11.98 -2.59
N LEU A 465 14.44 12.21 -3.83
CA LEU A 465 13.10 11.78 -4.25
C LEU A 465 12.95 10.26 -4.39
N ILE A 466 14.02 9.56 -4.78
CA ILE A 466 14.02 8.09 -4.88
C ILE A 466 13.75 7.46 -3.51
N GLY A 467 14.36 8.00 -2.44
CA GLY A 467 14.13 7.53 -1.07
C GLY A 467 12.65 7.60 -0.68
N THR A 468 12.05 8.79 -0.83
CA THR A 468 10.61 8.99 -0.54
C THR A 468 9.72 8.06 -1.35
N CYS A 469 9.98 7.87 -2.66
CA CYS A 469 9.16 7.00 -3.49
C CYS A 469 9.22 5.52 -3.04
N HIS A 470 10.38 5.04 -2.57
CA HIS A 470 10.51 3.66 -2.06
C HIS A 470 9.82 3.45 -0.71
N GLU A 471 9.86 4.45 0.18
CA GLU A 471 9.06 4.42 1.41
C GLU A 471 7.56 4.39 1.08
N GLU A 472 7.14 5.16 0.08
CA GLU A 472 5.74 5.24 -0.32
C GLU A 472 5.20 3.95 -0.96
N ARG A 473 6.07 3.25 -1.69
CA ARG A 473 5.76 1.99 -2.38
C ARG A 473 5.10 0.96 -1.46
N ARG A 474 5.55 0.88 -0.20
CA ARG A 474 5.08 -0.10 0.79
C ARG A 474 3.58 0.00 1.07
N PHE A 475 3.03 1.22 1.12
CA PHE A 475 1.60 1.43 1.32
C PHE A 475 0.82 1.36 0.00
N ILE A 476 1.37 1.91 -1.09
CA ILE A 476 0.72 1.92 -2.41
C ILE A 476 0.38 0.50 -2.86
N TYR A 477 1.31 -0.44 -2.69
CA TYR A 477 1.13 -1.83 -3.07
C TYR A 477 -0.11 -2.46 -2.41
N PHE A 478 -0.31 -2.18 -1.12
CA PHE A 478 -1.43 -2.73 -0.37
C PHE A 478 -2.75 -2.02 -0.66
N GLU A 479 -2.74 -0.70 -0.81
CA GLU A 479 -3.94 0.06 -1.22
C GLU A 479 -4.44 -0.40 -2.60
N LEU A 480 -3.52 -0.72 -3.52
CA LEU A 480 -3.84 -1.28 -4.83
C LEU A 480 -4.36 -2.72 -4.75
N GLN A 481 -3.78 -3.57 -3.90
CA GLN A 481 -4.29 -4.93 -3.67
C GLN A 481 -5.69 -4.94 -3.09
N ASP A 482 -5.99 -4.00 -2.19
CA ASP A 482 -7.30 -3.83 -1.57
C ASP A 482 -8.27 -3.01 -2.47
N LYS A 483 -7.85 -2.70 -3.71
CA LYS A 483 -8.62 -2.01 -4.76
C LYS A 483 -9.24 -0.68 -4.30
N LEU A 484 -8.55 0.10 -3.46
CA LEU A 484 -9.08 1.38 -2.98
C LEU A 484 -9.26 2.40 -4.10
N TYR A 485 -8.41 2.37 -5.13
CA TYR A 485 -8.44 3.30 -6.25
C TYR A 485 -7.78 2.70 -7.50
N HIS A 486 -8.03 3.32 -8.65
CA HIS A 486 -7.42 2.91 -9.92
C HIS A 486 -5.96 3.43 -10.03
N PRO A 487 -5.00 2.64 -10.56
CA PRO A 487 -3.59 3.06 -10.70
C PRO A 487 -3.39 4.39 -11.45
N ALA A 488 -4.22 4.67 -12.45
CA ALA A 488 -4.15 5.94 -13.19
C ALA A 488 -4.46 7.16 -12.32
N ALA A 489 -5.42 7.07 -11.39
CA ALA A 489 -5.75 8.17 -10.49
C ALA A 489 -4.58 8.48 -9.54
N LEU A 490 -3.90 7.42 -9.05
CA LEU A 490 -2.68 7.53 -8.26
C LEU A 490 -1.55 8.22 -9.03
N TYR A 491 -1.29 7.76 -10.27
CA TYR A 491 -0.23 8.30 -11.12
C TYR A 491 -0.36 9.82 -11.31
N PHE A 492 -1.54 10.28 -11.77
CA PHE A 492 -1.75 11.71 -11.98
C PHE A 492 -1.73 12.48 -10.66
N ALA A 493 -2.32 11.94 -9.59
CA ALA A 493 -2.33 12.60 -8.30
C ALA A 493 -0.91 12.84 -7.77
N LYS A 494 -0.01 11.84 -7.89
CA LYS A 494 1.37 11.94 -7.44
C LYS A 494 2.19 12.93 -8.26
N VAL A 495 2.10 12.88 -9.59
CA VAL A 495 2.85 13.79 -10.47
C VAL A 495 2.40 15.24 -10.27
N LEU A 496 1.09 15.49 -10.20
CA LEU A 496 0.56 16.85 -10.06
C LEU A 496 0.72 17.40 -8.64
N SER A 497 0.68 16.56 -7.59
CA SER A 497 0.83 17.04 -6.20
C SER A 497 2.21 17.64 -5.92
N ASP A 498 3.23 17.22 -6.67
CA ASP A 498 4.61 17.69 -6.51
C ASP A 498 4.86 19.06 -7.16
N VAL A 499 4.05 19.46 -8.16
CA VAL A 499 4.24 20.69 -8.95
C VAL A 499 4.26 21.96 -8.09
N PRO A 500 3.33 22.19 -7.15
CA PRO A 500 3.34 23.41 -6.33
C PRO A 500 4.60 23.55 -5.48
N PHE A 501 5.08 22.46 -4.88
CA PHE A 501 6.29 22.46 -4.06
C PHE A 501 7.54 22.65 -4.91
N HIS A 502 7.59 22.00 -6.08
CA HIS A 502 8.64 22.17 -7.07
C HIS A 502 8.81 23.63 -7.48
N LEU A 503 7.72 24.34 -7.79
CA LEU A 503 7.77 25.76 -8.17
C LEU A 503 8.41 26.62 -7.07
N VAL A 504 8.05 26.37 -5.80
CA VAL A 504 8.64 27.09 -4.65
C VAL A 504 10.13 26.80 -4.54
N TYR A 505 10.56 25.53 -4.64
CA TYR A 505 11.97 25.18 -4.53
C TYR A 505 12.83 25.75 -5.66
N VAL A 506 12.31 25.73 -6.89
CA VAL A 506 12.99 26.31 -8.05
C VAL A 506 13.15 27.82 -7.88
N LEU A 507 12.12 28.53 -7.40
CA LEU A 507 12.24 29.98 -7.15
C LEU A 507 13.28 30.28 -6.08
N ILE A 508 13.32 29.53 -4.98
CA ILE A 508 14.33 29.65 -3.93
C ILE A 508 15.73 29.38 -4.46
N TYR A 509 15.86 28.45 -5.41
CA TYR A 509 17.13 28.14 -6.06
C TYR A 509 17.59 29.24 -7.02
N ILE A 510 16.69 29.78 -7.85
CA ILE A 510 17.05 30.72 -8.91
C ILE A 510 17.27 32.13 -8.37
N ILE A 511 16.38 32.62 -7.49
CA ILE A 511 16.36 34.05 -7.11
C ILE A 511 17.72 34.52 -6.56
N PRO A 512 18.29 33.94 -5.48
CA PRO A 512 19.54 34.45 -4.92
C PRO A 512 20.69 34.40 -5.92
N LEU A 513 20.82 33.26 -6.61
CA LEU A 513 21.86 33.01 -7.58
C LEU A 513 21.78 33.97 -8.79
N TYR A 514 20.58 34.27 -9.28
CA TYR A 514 20.37 35.18 -10.41
C TYR A 514 20.91 36.59 -10.11
N PHE A 515 20.57 37.10 -8.93
CA PHE A 515 21.04 38.41 -8.46
C PHE A 515 22.53 38.42 -8.13
N MET A 516 23.08 37.35 -7.56
CA MET A 516 24.51 37.27 -7.22
C MET A 516 25.40 37.17 -8.46
N ALA A 517 24.96 36.46 -9.50
CA ALA A 517 25.70 36.31 -10.75
C ALA A 517 25.69 37.59 -11.62
N GLY A 518 24.72 38.48 -11.41
CA GLY A 518 24.56 39.70 -12.20
C GLY A 518 23.99 39.44 -13.61
N LEU A 519 23.02 38.53 -13.72
CA LEU A 519 22.35 38.16 -14.97
C LEU A 519 21.41 39.26 -15.48
N SER A 520 20.92 39.12 -16.72
CA SER A 520 20.21 40.21 -17.40
C SER A 520 18.80 40.48 -16.83
N MET A 521 18.56 41.68 -16.31
CA MET A 521 17.32 42.02 -15.61
C MET A 521 16.09 42.24 -16.50
N ASP A 522 16.11 41.78 -17.75
CA ASP A 522 14.95 41.88 -18.63
C ASP A 522 13.85 40.88 -18.22
N ALA A 523 12.60 41.35 -18.20
CA ALA A 523 11.47 40.56 -17.69
C ALA A 523 11.24 39.29 -18.51
N TYR A 524 11.42 39.37 -19.83
CA TYR A 524 11.31 38.22 -20.72
C TYR A 524 12.41 37.18 -20.42
N THR A 525 13.65 37.63 -20.31
CA THR A 525 14.81 36.78 -20.01
C THR A 525 14.65 36.07 -18.67
N VAL A 526 14.28 36.80 -17.60
CA VAL A 526 14.08 36.22 -16.27
C VAL A 526 12.99 35.14 -16.28
N CYS A 527 11.84 35.41 -16.93
CA CYS A 527 10.74 34.44 -17.00
C CYS A 527 11.11 33.19 -17.79
N MET A 528 11.77 33.36 -18.96
CA MET A 528 12.18 32.22 -19.79
C MET A 528 13.29 31.41 -19.11
N PHE A 529 14.23 32.08 -18.46
CA PHE A 529 15.26 31.45 -17.66
C PHE A 529 14.67 30.60 -16.53
N ALA A 530 13.75 31.18 -15.75
CA ALA A 530 13.06 30.47 -14.67
C ALA A 530 12.26 29.26 -15.17
N LEU A 531 11.60 29.40 -16.33
CA LEU A 531 10.86 28.33 -16.98
C LEU A 531 11.78 27.16 -17.38
N PHE A 532 12.87 27.44 -18.09
CA PHE A 532 13.78 26.37 -18.58
C PHE A 532 14.52 25.67 -17.45
N VAL A 533 14.98 26.38 -16.42
CA VAL A 533 15.54 25.75 -15.22
C VAL A 533 14.46 24.93 -14.51
N GLY A 534 13.25 25.48 -14.35
CA GLY A 534 12.15 24.79 -13.71
C GLY A 534 11.74 23.49 -14.40
N VAL A 535 11.63 23.49 -15.72
CA VAL A 535 11.32 22.28 -16.50
C VAL A 535 12.49 21.29 -16.48
N SER A 536 13.73 21.75 -16.51
CA SER A 536 14.91 20.88 -16.40
C SER A 536 14.94 20.13 -15.06
N VAL A 537 14.74 20.85 -13.96
CA VAL A 537 14.67 20.27 -12.61
C VAL A 537 13.46 19.33 -12.48
N PHE A 538 12.30 19.69 -13.06
CA PHE A 538 11.13 18.82 -13.04
C PHE A 538 11.35 17.53 -13.83
N THR A 539 12.08 17.60 -14.95
CA THR A 539 12.48 16.43 -15.74
C THR A 539 13.38 15.50 -14.92
N SER A 540 14.26 16.05 -14.08
CA SER A 540 15.06 15.27 -13.11
C SER A 540 14.19 14.58 -12.06
N ARG A 541 13.11 15.22 -11.59
CA ARG A 541 12.13 14.58 -10.71
C ARG A 541 11.42 13.42 -11.43
N CYS A 542 11.04 13.61 -12.68
CA CYS A 542 10.43 12.56 -13.50
C CYS A 542 11.39 11.36 -13.69
N LEU A 543 12.68 11.61 -13.91
CA LEU A 543 13.70 10.57 -13.98
C LEU A 543 13.77 9.76 -12.66
N ALA A 544 13.80 10.44 -11.52
CA ALA A 544 13.82 9.78 -10.21
C ALA A 544 12.55 8.95 -9.95
N MET A 545 11.37 9.48 -10.25
CA MET A 545 10.11 8.74 -10.12
C MET A 545 10.02 7.54 -11.06
N MET A 546 10.50 7.69 -12.30
CA MET A 546 10.57 6.60 -13.28
C MET A 546 11.45 5.47 -12.75
N SER A 547 12.66 5.79 -12.29
CA SER A 547 13.59 4.79 -11.76
C SER A 547 13.03 4.09 -10.52
N ALA A 548 12.41 4.83 -9.60
CA ALA A 548 11.79 4.24 -8.40
C ALA A 548 10.57 3.35 -8.73
N ALA A 549 9.83 3.67 -9.80
CA ALA A 549 8.67 2.88 -10.24
C ALA A 549 9.09 1.58 -10.94
N ILE A 550 10.15 1.61 -11.75
CA ILE A 550 10.64 0.43 -12.45
C ILE A 550 11.41 -0.47 -11.48
N LEU A 551 12.37 0.10 -10.76
CA LEU A 551 13.35 -0.67 -10.01
C LEU A 551 12.86 -1.03 -8.61
N PRO A 552 13.22 -2.21 -8.10
CA PRO A 552 12.72 -2.78 -6.83
C PRO A 552 13.22 -2.08 -5.57
N THR A 553 14.49 -1.69 -5.58
CA THR A 553 15.25 -1.30 -4.40
C THR A 553 15.80 0.10 -4.58
N TYR A 554 15.87 0.83 -3.46
CA TYR A 554 16.44 2.16 -3.42
C TYR A 554 17.87 2.19 -3.98
N GLN A 555 18.69 1.19 -3.64
CA GLN A 555 20.09 1.12 -4.07
C GLN A 555 20.22 1.00 -5.59
N ILE A 556 19.47 0.08 -6.22
CA ILE A 556 19.52 -0.12 -7.67
C ILE A 556 18.90 1.09 -8.40
N ALA A 557 17.79 1.63 -7.88
CA ALA A 557 17.14 2.81 -8.44
C ALA A 557 18.04 4.06 -8.41
N SER A 558 18.73 4.28 -7.29
CA SER A 558 19.68 5.37 -7.12
C SER A 558 20.89 5.19 -8.04
N PHE A 559 21.49 3.99 -8.07
CA PHE A 559 22.61 3.69 -8.97
C PHE A 559 22.25 3.92 -10.44
N PHE A 560 21.10 3.42 -10.89
CA PHE A 560 20.64 3.58 -12.27
C PHE A 560 20.41 5.05 -12.63
N SER A 561 19.69 5.79 -11.78
CA SER A 561 19.40 7.22 -12.02
C SER A 561 20.66 8.07 -12.03
N GLN A 562 21.59 7.83 -11.09
CA GLN A 562 22.82 8.59 -11.00
C GLN A 562 23.79 8.28 -12.15
N THR A 563 23.82 7.03 -12.60
CA THR A 563 24.62 6.64 -13.77
C THR A 563 24.08 7.31 -15.03
N LEU A 564 22.75 7.27 -15.23
CA LEU A 564 22.12 7.94 -16.37
C LEU A 564 22.30 9.46 -16.32
N PHE A 565 22.17 10.06 -15.13
CA PHE A 565 22.41 11.48 -14.92
C PHE A 565 23.87 11.87 -15.22
N SER A 566 24.85 11.07 -14.78
CA SER A 566 26.27 11.28 -15.07
C SER A 566 26.58 11.20 -16.57
N LEU A 567 25.94 10.26 -17.28
CA LEU A 567 26.03 10.17 -18.74
C LEU A 567 25.47 11.44 -19.42
N PHE A 568 24.37 11.98 -18.91
CA PHE A 568 23.79 13.23 -19.40
C PHE A 568 24.64 14.46 -19.10
N ILE A 569 25.33 14.52 -17.95
CA ILE A 569 26.31 15.57 -17.63
C ILE A 569 27.45 15.56 -18.65
N MET A 570 28.03 14.39 -18.92
CA MET A 570 29.16 14.27 -19.86
C MET A 570 28.78 14.69 -21.28
N SER A 571 27.54 14.45 -21.70
CA SER A 571 27.02 14.73 -23.04
C SER A 571 26.28 16.07 -23.17
N ALA A 572 26.29 16.92 -22.13
CA ALA A 572 25.56 18.18 -22.09
C ALA A 572 26.14 19.29 -22.99
N GLY A 573 27.42 19.19 -23.38
CA GLY A 573 28.06 20.13 -24.30
C GLY A 573 29.08 21.10 -23.71
N PHE A 574 29.13 21.21 -22.37
CA PHE A 574 30.11 22.05 -21.67
C PHE A 574 31.45 21.33 -21.44
N LEU A 575 31.41 20.09 -20.90
CA LEU A 575 32.61 19.29 -20.61
C LEU A 575 33.27 18.74 -21.89
N ILE A 576 32.44 18.27 -22.82
CA ILE A 576 32.85 17.77 -24.13
C ILE A 576 32.10 18.60 -25.16
N ASN A 577 32.85 19.25 -26.06
CA ASN A 577 32.27 19.99 -27.18
C ASN A 577 31.48 19.03 -28.09
N LEU A 578 30.25 19.40 -28.47
CA LEU A 578 29.37 18.54 -29.27
C LEU A 578 29.97 18.13 -30.62
N ARG A 579 30.85 18.95 -31.20
CA ARG A 579 31.53 18.63 -32.49
C ARG A 579 32.56 17.52 -32.34
N ASN A 580 33.10 17.32 -31.15
CA ASN A 580 34.15 16.32 -30.86
C ASN A 580 33.56 14.97 -30.43
N ILE A 581 32.23 14.88 -30.25
CA ILE A 581 31.57 13.62 -29.90
C ILE A 581 31.54 12.72 -31.14
N ILE A 582 31.92 11.45 -30.96
CA ILE A 582 31.88 10.40 -31.98
C ILE A 582 30.44 10.28 -32.53
N SER A 583 30.27 10.23 -33.86
CA SER A 583 28.96 10.22 -34.53
C SER A 583 27.99 9.18 -33.97
N GLU A 584 28.51 8.01 -33.61
CA GLU A 584 27.78 6.85 -33.13
C GLU A 584 27.23 7.02 -31.71
N THR A 585 27.81 7.91 -30.88
CA THR A 585 27.36 8.18 -29.51
C THR A 585 26.60 9.50 -29.38
N ARG A 586 26.47 10.27 -30.47
CA ARG A 586 25.80 11.57 -30.49
C ARG A 586 24.32 11.52 -30.07
N TRP A 587 23.63 10.41 -30.33
CA TRP A 587 22.23 10.20 -29.92
C TRP A 587 22.04 10.30 -28.40
N ILE A 588 23.06 9.98 -27.59
CA ILE A 588 23.02 10.11 -26.13
C ILE A 588 22.88 11.58 -25.74
N SER A 589 23.60 12.45 -26.44
CA SER A 589 23.53 13.90 -26.26
C SER A 589 22.16 14.43 -26.68
N ASP A 590 21.59 13.92 -27.78
CA ASP A 590 20.24 14.33 -28.23
C ASP A 590 19.13 13.84 -27.28
N LEU A 591 19.35 12.74 -26.54
CA LEU A 591 18.45 12.26 -25.48
C LEU A 591 18.64 13.01 -24.15
N SER A 592 19.76 13.70 -23.96
CA SER A 592 20.11 14.38 -22.71
C SER A 592 19.26 15.64 -22.51
N TYR A 593 18.34 15.61 -21.55
CA TYR A 593 17.57 16.80 -21.16
C TYR A 593 18.47 17.89 -20.57
N LEU A 594 19.62 17.53 -19.99
CA LEU A 594 20.62 18.49 -19.49
C LEU A 594 21.28 19.27 -20.62
N ARG A 595 21.53 18.65 -21.78
CA ARG A 595 22.01 19.35 -22.98
C ARG A 595 21.01 20.41 -23.43
N TRP A 596 19.74 20.02 -23.60
CA TRP A 596 18.69 20.92 -24.08
C TRP A 596 18.41 22.05 -23.09
N GLY A 597 18.43 21.76 -21.79
CA GLY A 597 18.35 22.76 -20.73
C GLY A 597 19.52 23.73 -20.77
N PHE A 598 20.77 23.24 -20.78
CA PHE A 598 21.98 24.06 -20.84
C PHE A 598 22.02 24.94 -22.09
N GLN A 599 21.75 24.37 -23.27
CA GLN A 599 21.71 25.11 -24.52
C GLN A 599 20.66 26.23 -24.50
N ALA A 600 19.47 25.98 -23.95
CA ALA A 600 18.44 27.01 -23.81
C ALA A 600 18.89 28.17 -22.91
N LEU A 601 19.53 27.88 -21.76
CA LEU A 601 20.03 28.91 -20.86
C LEU A 601 21.11 29.78 -21.54
N CYS A 602 22.02 29.16 -22.28
CA CYS A 602 23.03 29.89 -23.05
C CYS A 602 22.41 30.74 -24.17
N LEU A 603 21.38 30.26 -24.86
CA LEU A 603 20.70 31.03 -25.91
C LEU A 603 19.91 32.21 -25.35
N ILE A 604 19.38 32.11 -24.13
CA ILE A 604 18.63 33.17 -23.47
C ILE A 604 19.59 34.28 -22.99
N GLU A 605 20.66 33.91 -22.27
CA GLU A 605 21.53 34.89 -21.61
C GLU A 605 22.73 35.32 -22.46
N ILE A 606 23.43 34.38 -23.10
CA ILE A 606 24.73 34.67 -23.74
C ILE A 606 24.56 35.26 -25.14
N LYS A 607 23.50 34.89 -25.87
CA LYS A 607 23.30 35.27 -27.28
C LYS A 607 23.40 36.77 -27.55
N ASN A 608 22.87 37.59 -26.65
CA ASN A 608 22.79 39.06 -26.81
C ASN A 608 23.94 39.81 -26.09
N LEU A 609 24.90 39.11 -25.49
CA LEU A 609 26.04 39.73 -24.82
C LEU A 609 27.12 40.16 -25.81
N LYS A 610 27.81 41.24 -25.46
CA LYS A 610 29.01 41.73 -26.15
C LYS A 610 30.19 41.68 -25.19
N PHE A 611 31.26 41.02 -25.61
CA PHE A 611 32.46 40.85 -24.77
C PHE A 611 33.52 41.89 -25.12
N GLN A 612 34.24 42.36 -24.10
CA GLN A 612 35.34 43.29 -24.28
C GLN A 612 36.54 42.56 -24.89
N CYS A 613 37.21 43.23 -25.82
CA CYS A 613 38.29 42.66 -26.60
C CYS A 613 39.51 43.58 -26.59
N ASP A 614 40.65 43.09 -26.11
CA ASP A 614 41.93 43.78 -26.25
C ASP A 614 42.47 43.58 -27.68
N GLU A 615 42.71 44.69 -28.40
CA GLU A 615 43.11 44.74 -29.81
C GLU A 615 44.39 43.95 -30.16
N LYS A 616 45.14 43.46 -29.16
CA LYS A 616 46.41 42.76 -29.33
C LYS A 616 46.28 41.25 -29.55
N SER A 617 45.08 40.68 -29.47
CA SER A 617 44.86 39.24 -29.62
C SER A 617 44.06 38.90 -30.90
N PRO A 618 44.63 38.14 -31.86
CA PRO A 618 44.00 37.87 -33.16
C PRO A 618 42.83 36.86 -33.11
N SER A 619 42.58 36.21 -31.97
CA SER A 619 41.55 35.18 -31.77
C SER A 619 40.52 35.60 -30.71
N CYS A 620 40.01 36.82 -30.84
CA CYS A 620 39.15 37.44 -29.83
C CYS A 620 37.66 37.33 -30.19
N VAL A 621 36.85 36.83 -29.26
CA VAL A 621 35.40 36.62 -29.43
C VAL A 621 34.67 37.91 -29.05
N LYS A 622 33.98 38.56 -29.99
CA LYS A 622 33.33 39.87 -29.77
C LYS A 622 31.85 39.76 -29.43
N ASP A 623 31.14 38.86 -30.11
CA ASP A 623 29.70 38.67 -29.94
C ASP A 623 29.38 37.34 -29.23
N GLY A 624 28.28 37.32 -28.49
CA GLY A 624 27.76 36.12 -27.85
C GLY A 624 27.47 34.97 -28.81
N ASN A 625 27.08 35.27 -30.06
CA ASN A 625 26.92 34.25 -31.10
C ASN A 625 28.24 33.55 -31.41
N ASP A 626 29.35 34.28 -31.50
CA ASP A 626 30.68 33.69 -31.73
C ASP A 626 31.14 32.84 -30.54
N ALA A 627 30.75 33.23 -29.32
CA ALA A 627 30.97 32.43 -28.12
C ALA A 627 30.17 31.11 -28.16
N LEU A 628 28.93 31.13 -28.64
CA LEU A 628 28.10 29.94 -28.84
C LEU A 628 28.65 29.02 -29.95
N LEU A 629 29.22 29.59 -31.03
CA LEU A 629 29.89 28.84 -32.10
C LEU A 629 31.04 27.99 -31.55
N THR A 630 31.78 28.55 -30.58
CA THR A 630 32.93 27.88 -29.95
C THR A 630 32.53 26.59 -29.25
N TYR A 631 31.34 26.55 -28.63
CA TYR A 631 30.77 25.37 -27.97
C TYR A 631 29.83 24.55 -28.87
N ALA A 632 29.67 24.92 -30.14
CA ALA A 632 28.75 24.30 -31.11
C ALA A 632 27.27 24.29 -30.67
N LEU A 633 26.84 25.36 -29.98
CA LEU A 633 25.47 25.53 -29.48
C LEU A 633 24.59 26.41 -30.40
N GLU A 634 25.13 26.79 -31.56
CA GLU A 634 24.60 27.79 -32.50
C GLU A 634 23.28 27.43 -33.21
N GLY A 635 23.02 26.13 -33.42
CA GLY A 635 21.99 25.67 -34.37
C GLY A 635 20.60 25.45 -33.78
N GLY A 636 20.42 25.68 -32.48
CA GLY A 636 19.15 25.44 -31.80
C GLY A 636 18.32 26.71 -31.67
N GLU A 637 17.13 26.74 -32.25
CA GLU A 637 16.13 27.73 -31.81
C GLU A 637 15.56 27.33 -30.45
N LEU A 638 15.10 28.31 -29.67
CA LEU A 638 14.62 28.07 -28.30
C LEU A 638 13.47 27.04 -28.24
N TRP A 639 12.62 26.98 -29.28
CA TRP A 639 11.54 25.99 -29.38
C TRP A 639 12.06 24.56 -29.57
N GLN A 640 13.20 24.36 -30.22
CA GLN A 640 13.80 23.04 -30.39
C GLN A 640 14.29 22.51 -29.04
N CYS A 641 14.91 23.38 -28.23
CA CYS A 641 15.28 23.04 -26.87
C CYS A 641 14.05 22.70 -26.02
N ALA A 642 12.95 23.46 -26.16
CA ALA A 642 11.70 23.16 -25.47
C ALA A 642 11.10 21.80 -25.89
N LEU A 643 11.16 21.44 -27.18
CA LEU A 643 10.70 20.14 -27.66
C LEU A 643 11.57 18.99 -27.18
N GLY A 644 12.91 19.14 -27.20
CA GLY A 644 13.82 18.12 -26.67
C GLY A 644 13.61 17.89 -25.18
N LEU A 645 13.49 18.96 -24.41
CA LEU A 645 13.21 18.90 -22.97
C LEU A 645 11.82 18.31 -22.67
N GLY A 646 10.79 18.76 -23.39
CA GLY A 646 9.43 18.23 -23.24
C GLY A 646 9.31 16.76 -23.67
N GLY A 647 9.99 16.36 -24.75
CA GLY A 647 9.99 14.98 -25.25
C GLY A 647 10.62 14.00 -24.26
N THR A 648 11.76 14.36 -23.68
CA THR A 648 12.43 13.55 -22.65
C THR A 648 11.59 13.46 -21.36
N MET A 649 10.97 14.55 -20.95
CA MET A 649 10.03 14.56 -19.82
C MET A 649 8.82 13.65 -20.05
N ILE A 650 8.18 13.75 -21.22
CA ILE A 650 7.05 12.89 -21.59
C ILE A 650 7.46 11.41 -21.62
N PHE A 651 8.65 11.12 -22.16
CA PHE A 651 9.20 9.76 -22.14
C PHE A 651 9.30 9.20 -20.72
N PHE A 652 9.93 9.92 -19.79
CA PHE A 652 10.03 9.49 -18.39
C PHE A 652 8.66 9.31 -17.73
N LEU A 653 7.71 10.21 -18.02
CA LEU A 653 6.34 10.12 -17.52
C LEU A 653 5.59 8.88 -18.05
N ILE A 654 5.74 8.54 -19.33
CA ILE A 654 5.15 7.33 -19.92
C ILE A 654 5.77 6.08 -19.30
N VAL A 655 7.09 6.02 -19.19
CA VAL A 655 7.77 4.86 -18.60
C VAL A 655 7.39 4.70 -17.12
N MET A 656 7.27 5.79 -16.36
CA MET A 656 6.77 5.76 -14.98
C MET A 656 5.34 5.17 -14.91
N PHE A 657 4.44 5.59 -15.80
CA PHE A 657 3.07 5.05 -15.85
C PHE A 657 3.05 3.56 -16.16
N LEU A 658 3.85 3.11 -17.14
CA LEU A 658 4.00 1.70 -17.47
C LEU A 658 4.60 0.91 -16.30
N GLY A 659 5.60 1.47 -15.61
CA GLY A 659 6.20 0.90 -14.42
C GLY A 659 5.18 0.67 -13.31
N LEU A 660 4.38 1.69 -12.96
CA LEU A 660 3.34 1.57 -11.93
C LEU A 660 2.22 0.59 -12.31
N ARG A 661 1.93 0.44 -13.61
CA ARG A 661 0.85 -0.43 -14.10
C ARG A 661 1.25 -1.90 -14.20
N PHE A 662 2.46 -2.18 -14.68
CA PHE A 662 2.89 -3.54 -15.02
C PHE A 662 3.93 -4.11 -14.06
N VAL A 663 4.72 -3.29 -13.37
CA VAL A 663 5.71 -3.76 -12.42
C VAL A 663 5.07 -3.87 -11.03
N PRO A 664 5.13 -5.05 -10.37
CA PRO A 664 4.61 -5.19 -9.04
C PRO A 664 5.41 -4.33 -8.07
N GLN A 665 4.71 -3.40 -7.41
CA GLN A 665 5.29 -2.49 -6.43
C GLN A 665 5.57 -3.15 -5.07
N LYS A 666 6.01 -4.42 -5.05
CA LYS A 666 6.33 -5.13 -3.80
C LYS A 666 7.50 -4.46 -3.08
N PRO A 667 7.45 -4.26 -1.75
CA PRO A 667 8.62 -3.91 -0.96
C PRO A 667 9.60 -5.09 -0.91
N HIS A 668 10.91 -4.82 -0.83
CA HIS A 668 11.95 -5.86 -0.90
C HIS A 668 12.09 -6.69 0.40
N ASN A 669 11.65 -6.15 1.55
CA ASN A 669 11.80 -6.78 2.86
C ASN A 669 10.64 -7.71 3.24
N GLU A 670 9.93 -8.30 2.27
CA GLU A 670 8.86 -9.29 2.50
C GLU A 670 9.06 -10.56 1.69
#